data_AF-A0A7J0C6R3-F1
#
_entry.id   AF-A0A7J0C6R3-F1
#
_cell.length_a   1.000
_cell.length_b   1.000
_cell.length_c   1.000
_cell.angle_alpha   90.00
_cell.angle_beta   90.00
_cell.angle_gamma   90.00
#
_symmetry.space_group_name_H-M   'P 1'
#
loop_
_entity.id
_entity.type
_entity.pdbx_description
1 polymer ?
#
loop_
_entity_poly.entity_id
_entity_poly.type
_entity_poly.pdbx_seq_one_letter_code
_entity_poly.pdbx_strand_id
1 'polypeptide(L)'
;MECVALAPLTAARPFQLVYEQATGTTPRCEEVHGHHPGDLRYEEEYAASVGAAYRRTKVFGLDELNRDETEWDLDTAYLSLEAQPPDERAGQRPPAVPQRVDALLSARPRVLLRGDAGAGKTTLIWWLAAHAAAGTLPDRLAALNGLVPFVVPLRTLRARGGPFPGPEPDKLPTAARLVVDDPPEGWAGRVLRSGRALLLVDGLDEVPQDDREDAHDWLSRLLARYPDIRCVATVRPLAVEPDWLRSQEFEELRLLPMRNEDIRSFVGAWHRAARLDGDDHEHLTELEQDLTHRFTQNSALRDLARTPLLCAVICALHRRSQGFLPETRWKLYRSALDMLLGNRDKRRKIDAPEGITMDVEEQLQLLQRIAVWLVRGGQSEFSRAQALRQLARALAGMERVRAQGTPEEILTHLLNRSGLLQERTEDAYQFAHRTFQDFLAAKELVEDDHLNELLGHASDEQWQDVILLAAGHCGRRELPTLVGGLLDAGLARTRGSLARTQLHVLAALCEQHATWLDEAVRERVRRHTADLFPPRRFEDVPVLARLETTALGLLPAPGSLPEETDAPVRVALLINTVGGAEAVPYAREWVLAYPSTGPDFARSWSQYPTEPYAREVLARIDPRSTLLTVSTAGQLAALHHAPALVSVELFGALTDEDLRSFPRGASPEFLYIMSNPVLTDLSFTKVCGDRLTGLSISECPRIATLEPLAALPALHFLRLDTEKLTSRALEPLGSLSSLRSLTLTSMSAGHLSDIPVSGLVTHLMIRPTRPFAVTGLEAWKSLTSLALHNAFPTTGLSEALRTGTGITDLDLSASALHELLTGEPLPHVTQLSFDSLHGSELDAVVRTFPSLTSLGIRLGPNPPHPLNLAPLRALPGCRVTVDGAHSEIVGDEGIDITL
;
A
#
# COMPACT_ATOMS: atom_id res chain seq x y z
N MET A 1 -16.95 -43.13 16.78
CA MET A 1 -15.68 -42.66 17.35
C MET A 1 -16.03 -41.93 18.64
N GLU A 2 -15.82 -42.56 19.80
CA GLU A 2 -15.98 -41.85 21.08
C GLU A 2 -14.79 -40.90 21.25
N CYS A 3 -15.03 -39.59 21.28
CA CYS A 3 -14.01 -38.62 21.60
C CYS A 3 -13.72 -38.68 23.10
N VAL A 4 -12.52 -39.12 23.48
CA VAL A 4 -12.07 -39.12 24.88
C VAL A 4 -11.50 -37.74 25.20
N ALA A 5 -11.93 -37.15 26.31
CA ALA A 5 -11.35 -35.90 26.80
C ALA A 5 -9.88 -36.14 27.14
N LEU A 6 -8.97 -35.49 26.39
CA LEU A 6 -7.52 -35.65 26.58
C LEU A 6 -7.04 -35.02 27.90
N ALA A 7 -7.64 -33.92 28.34
CA ALA A 7 -7.18 -33.21 29.54
C ALA A 7 -7.24 -34.04 30.85
N PRO A 8 -8.32 -34.78 31.18
CA PRO A 8 -8.32 -35.69 32.32
C PRO A 8 -7.31 -36.85 32.18
N LEU A 9 -7.09 -37.31 30.95
CA LEU A 9 -6.22 -38.45 30.66
C LEU A 9 -4.74 -38.07 30.78
N THR A 10 -4.36 -36.90 30.26
CA THR A 10 -3.01 -36.35 30.35
C THR A 10 -2.69 -35.82 31.74
N ALA A 11 -3.70 -35.46 32.54
CA ALA A 11 -3.56 -35.14 33.97
C ALA A 11 -3.52 -36.38 34.88
N ALA A 12 -3.88 -37.57 34.38
CA ALA A 12 -3.89 -38.79 35.18
C ALA A 12 -2.46 -39.30 35.42
N ARG A 13 -2.04 -39.31 36.69
CA ARG A 13 -0.72 -39.79 37.11
C ARG A 13 -0.35 -41.20 36.59
N PRO A 14 -1.27 -42.18 36.53
CA PRO A 14 -0.96 -43.49 35.94
C PRO A 14 -0.59 -43.42 34.46
N PHE A 15 -1.24 -42.55 33.68
CA PHE A 15 -0.96 -42.38 32.26
C PHE A 15 0.39 -41.71 32.02
N GLN A 16 0.69 -40.64 32.78
CA GLN A 16 1.99 -39.95 32.70
C GLN A 16 3.16 -40.90 32.97
N LEU A 17 3.05 -41.73 34.02
CA LEU A 17 4.06 -42.73 34.37
C LEU A 17 4.31 -43.74 33.24
N VAL A 18 3.25 -44.26 32.63
CA VAL A 18 3.37 -45.23 31.54
C VAL A 18 3.95 -44.56 30.28
N TYR A 19 3.54 -43.34 29.99
CA TYR A 19 4.02 -42.58 28.83
C TYR A 19 5.50 -42.22 28.96
N GLU A 20 5.94 -41.75 30.12
CA GLU A 20 7.35 -41.47 30.42
C GLU A 20 8.22 -42.73 30.36
N GLN A 21 7.72 -43.86 30.88
CA GLN A 21 8.44 -45.14 30.79
C GLN A 21 8.59 -45.63 29.34
N ALA A 22 7.61 -45.36 28.49
CA ALA A 22 7.63 -45.78 27.09
C ALA A 22 8.45 -44.86 26.18
N THR A 23 8.46 -43.54 26.46
CA THR A 23 8.99 -42.53 25.53
C THR A 23 10.18 -41.74 26.07
N GLY A 24 10.47 -41.81 27.38
CA GLY A 24 11.52 -41.02 28.03
C GLY A 24 11.18 -39.53 28.15
N THR A 25 9.95 -39.11 27.87
CA THR A 25 9.51 -37.70 27.91
C THR A 25 8.16 -37.55 28.58
N THR A 26 7.92 -36.41 29.25
CA THR A 26 6.59 -36.04 29.74
C THR A 26 5.66 -35.72 28.57
N PRO A 27 4.39 -36.16 28.58
CA PRO A 27 3.44 -35.83 27.52
C PRO A 27 3.25 -34.31 27.44
N ARG A 28 3.65 -33.70 26.32
CA ARG A 28 3.45 -32.28 26.05
C ARG A 28 2.06 -32.09 25.45
N CYS A 29 1.19 -31.40 26.17
CA CYS A 29 -0.10 -30.96 25.64
C CYS A 29 0.09 -29.58 25.02
N GLU A 30 -0.07 -29.48 23.71
CA GLU A 30 -0.25 -28.19 23.04
C GLU A 30 -1.73 -27.98 22.75
N GLU A 31 -2.21 -26.76 22.98
CA GLU A 31 -3.56 -26.38 22.64
C GLU A 31 -3.64 -26.24 21.11
N VAL A 32 -4.36 -27.17 20.46
CA VAL A 32 -4.62 -27.07 19.02
C VAL A 32 -5.73 -26.04 18.83
N HIS A 33 -5.38 -24.79 18.58
CA HIS A 33 -6.35 -23.79 18.13
C HIS A 33 -6.86 -24.18 16.74
N GLY A 34 -8.18 -24.10 16.51
CA GLY A 34 -8.67 -23.86 15.14
C GLY A 34 -10.04 -24.40 14.79
N HIS A 35 -10.32 -25.69 14.98
CA HIS A 35 -11.52 -26.30 14.40
C HIS A 35 -12.38 -26.94 15.48
N HIS A 36 -13.51 -26.30 15.78
CA HIS A 36 -14.58 -27.00 16.47
C HIS A 36 -15.12 -28.09 15.50
N PRO A 37 -15.21 -29.37 15.90
CA PRO A 37 -15.58 -30.45 14.97
C PRO A 37 -16.92 -30.23 14.26
N GLY A 38 -17.85 -29.50 14.91
CA GLY A 38 -19.14 -29.12 14.32
C GLY A 38 -19.07 -28.02 13.26
N ASP A 39 -17.94 -27.30 13.17
CA ASP A 39 -17.77 -26.16 12.26
C ASP A 39 -17.11 -26.59 10.93
N LEU A 40 -16.32 -27.69 10.91
CA LEU A 40 -15.55 -28.12 9.75
C LEU A 40 -16.38 -28.27 8.47
N ARG A 41 -17.51 -28.97 8.57
CA ARG A 41 -18.41 -29.19 7.42
C ARG A 41 -18.95 -27.86 6.88
N TYR A 42 -19.29 -26.94 7.79
CA TYR A 42 -19.81 -25.63 7.42
C TYR A 42 -18.70 -24.74 6.82
N GLU A 43 -17.48 -24.77 7.36
CA GLU A 43 -16.34 -24.00 6.82
C GLU A 43 -15.99 -24.43 5.39
N GLU A 44 -16.02 -25.73 5.10
CA GLU A 44 -15.84 -26.26 3.74
C GLU A 44 -16.93 -25.78 2.78
N GLU A 45 -18.20 -25.84 3.22
CA GLU A 45 -19.35 -25.38 2.43
C GLU A 45 -19.30 -23.87 2.20
N TYR A 46 -19.03 -23.10 3.25
CA TYR A 46 -18.85 -21.65 3.19
C TYR A 46 -17.70 -21.26 2.25
N ALA A 47 -16.55 -21.94 2.32
CA ALA A 47 -15.42 -21.71 1.42
C ALA A 47 -15.78 -22.02 -0.04
N ALA A 48 -16.54 -23.08 -0.31
CA ALA A 48 -17.04 -23.40 -1.64
C ALA A 48 -17.99 -22.31 -2.16
N SER A 49 -18.89 -21.79 -1.33
CA SER A 49 -19.81 -20.70 -1.70
C SER A 49 -19.08 -19.37 -1.91
N VAL A 50 -18.05 -19.06 -1.11
CA VAL A 50 -17.15 -17.90 -1.36
C VAL A 50 -16.47 -18.05 -2.72
N GLY A 51 -15.90 -19.23 -3.01
CA GLY A 51 -15.26 -19.52 -4.29
C GLY A 51 -16.22 -19.36 -5.46
N ALA A 52 -17.43 -19.91 -5.36
CA ALA A 52 -18.47 -19.78 -6.39
C ALA A 52 -18.88 -18.31 -6.64
N ALA A 53 -18.97 -17.50 -5.58
CA ALA A 53 -19.39 -16.10 -5.66
C ALA A 53 -18.30 -15.15 -6.19
N TYR A 54 -17.01 -15.42 -5.88
CA TYR A 54 -15.93 -14.43 -6.09
C TYR A 54 -14.80 -14.88 -7.02
N ARG A 55 -14.69 -16.17 -7.38
CA ARG A 55 -13.61 -16.66 -8.25
C ARG A 55 -13.79 -16.24 -9.72
N ARG A 56 -15.02 -15.98 -10.12
CA ARG A 56 -15.38 -15.66 -11.51
C ARG A 56 -15.66 -14.17 -11.66
N THR A 57 -15.16 -13.57 -12.75
CA THR A 57 -15.42 -12.17 -13.09
C THR A 57 -15.70 -12.01 -14.59
N LYS A 58 -16.50 -11.00 -14.94
CA LYS A 58 -16.72 -10.60 -16.32
C LYS A 58 -15.58 -9.69 -16.76
N VAL A 59 -14.79 -10.14 -17.73
CA VAL A 59 -13.72 -9.33 -18.31
C VAL A 59 -14.29 -8.59 -19.51
N PHE A 60 -14.20 -7.27 -19.45
CA PHE A 60 -14.76 -6.39 -20.47
C PHE A 60 -14.30 -6.80 -21.89
N GLY A 61 -15.27 -6.96 -22.79
CA GLY A 61 -15.04 -7.30 -24.19
C GLY A 61 -14.68 -8.76 -24.50
N LEU A 62 -14.48 -9.59 -23.47
CA LEU A 62 -14.43 -11.05 -23.62
C LEU A 62 -15.83 -11.68 -23.53
N ASP A 63 -16.84 -10.99 -22.99
CA ASP A 63 -18.23 -11.49 -23.00
C ASP A 63 -18.86 -11.56 -24.42
N GLU A 64 -18.17 -11.02 -25.43
CA GLU A 64 -18.53 -11.17 -26.86
C GLU A 64 -18.07 -12.51 -27.46
N LEU A 65 -17.15 -13.20 -26.78
CA LEU A 65 -16.54 -14.46 -27.20
C LEU A 65 -17.43 -15.66 -26.86
N ASN A 66 -17.94 -15.69 -25.64
CA ASN A 66 -18.48 -16.94 -25.12
C ASN A 66 -19.82 -17.36 -25.76
N ARG A 67 -19.84 -18.57 -26.30
CA ARG A 67 -21.08 -19.26 -26.71
C ARG A 67 -21.79 -19.93 -25.52
N ASP A 68 -21.05 -20.31 -24.46
CA ASP A 68 -21.57 -21.16 -23.39
C ASP A 68 -21.29 -20.68 -21.92
N GLU A 69 -20.32 -19.81 -21.61
CA GLU A 69 -20.11 -19.26 -20.23
C GLU A 69 -19.67 -17.77 -20.17
N THR A 70 -20.43 -16.83 -19.61
CA THR A 70 -20.06 -15.39 -19.64
C THR A 70 -19.01 -14.94 -18.60
N GLU A 71 -18.31 -15.84 -17.90
CA GLU A 71 -17.49 -15.49 -16.72
C GLU A 71 -16.12 -16.19 -16.72
N TRP A 72 -15.07 -15.46 -16.33
CA TRP A 72 -13.67 -15.90 -16.37
C TRP A 72 -13.09 -16.15 -14.98
N ASP A 73 -12.24 -17.16 -14.87
CA ASP A 73 -11.49 -17.43 -13.63
C ASP A 73 -10.45 -16.33 -13.37
N LEU A 74 -10.54 -15.71 -12.19
CA LEU A 74 -9.57 -14.70 -11.74
C LEU A 74 -8.14 -15.25 -11.67
N ASP A 75 -7.94 -16.57 -11.54
CA ASP A 75 -6.62 -17.22 -11.63
C ASP A 75 -5.85 -16.84 -12.91
N THR A 76 -6.57 -16.66 -14.02
CA THR A 76 -5.96 -16.41 -15.33
C THR A 76 -5.86 -14.92 -15.67
N ALA A 77 -6.70 -14.10 -15.05
CA ALA A 77 -6.91 -12.69 -15.40
C ALA A 77 -6.40 -11.68 -14.36
N TYR A 78 -6.07 -12.12 -13.14
CA TYR A 78 -5.58 -11.22 -12.10
C TYR A 78 -4.18 -10.70 -12.42
N LEU A 79 -4.01 -9.38 -12.30
CA LEU A 79 -2.75 -8.68 -12.44
C LEU A 79 -2.45 -7.94 -11.13
N SER A 80 -1.41 -8.37 -10.42
CA SER A 80 -0.95 -7.67 -9.21
C SER A 80 -0.39 -6.31 -9.59
N LEU A 81 -1.05 -5.23 -9.16
CA LEU A 81 -0.59 -3.86 -9.41
C LEU A 81 0.41 -3.39 -8.36
N GLU A 82 1.12 -2.32 -8.67
CA GLU A 82 1.96 -1.66 -7.66
C GLU A 82 1.11 -0.82 -6.72
N ALA A 83 1.50 -0.82 -5.45
CA ALA A 83 1.01 0.10 -4.46
C ALA A 83 2.19 0.69 -3.68
N GLN A 84 1.96 1.83 -3.06
CA GLN A 84 2.94 2.45 -2.17
C GLN A 84 2.24 3.02 -0.94
N PRO A 85 2.84 2.93 0.26
CA PRO A 85 2.44 3.75 1.39
C PRO A 85 2.45 5.24 1.03
N PRO A 86 1.57 6.06 1.64
CA PRO A 86 1.74 7.50 1.59
C PRO A 86 3.06 7.88 2.27
N ASP A 87 3.72 8.92 1.77
CA ASP A 87 4.95 9.43 2.37
C ASP A 87 4.67 10.02 3.76
N GLU A 88 4.87 9.21 4.80
CA GLU A 88 4.79 9.68 6.18
C GLU A 88 5.98 10.59 6.49
N ARG A 89 5.69 11.89 6.62
CA ARG A 89 6.51 12.95 7.22
C ARG A 89 7.96 13.05 6.72
N ALA A 90 8.22 14.14 6.00
CA ALA A 90 9.56 14.61 5.68
C ALA A 90 10.51 14.53 6.89
N GLY A 91 11.50 13.64 6.84
CA GLY A 91 12.68 13.73 7.71
C GLY A 91 13.31 12.44 8.23
N GLN A 92 12.58 11.33 8.42
CA GLN A 92 13.15 10.18 9.18
C GLN A 92 13.07 8.81 8.51
N ARG A 93 12.28 8.63 7.44
CA ARG A 93 12.27 7.39 6.63
C ARG A 93 12.36 7.73 5.14
N PRO A 94 13.06 6.91 4.33
CA PRO A 94 12.94 7.03 2.88
C PRO A 94 11.48 6.75 2.46
N PRO A 95 10.99 7.42 1.41
CA PRO A 95 9.67 7.17 0.87
C PRO A 95 9.59 5.73 0.41
N ALA A 96 8.45 5.11 0.69
CA ALA A 96 8.30 3.70 0.46
C ALA A 96 8.24 3.43 -1.04
N VAL A 97 9.21 2.64 -1.53
CA VAL A 97 9.29 2.26 -2.94
C VAL A 97 8.01 1.53 -3.36
N PRO A 98 7.45 1.84 -4.54
CA PRO A 98 6.37 1.05 -5.13
C PRO A 98 6.67 -0.44 -5.10
N GLN A 99 5.75 -1.23 -4.59
CA GLN A 99 5.85 -2.69 -4.56
C GLN A 99 4.55 -3.30 -5.05
N ARG A 100 4.62 -4.52 -5.57
CA ARG A 100 3.41 -5.30 -5.88
C ARG A 100 2.53 -5.39 -4.64
N VAL A 101 1.24 -5.12 -4.78
CA VAL A 101 0.28 -5.08 -3.67
C VAL A 101 0.29 -6.40 -2.88
N ASP A 102 0.47 -7.54 -3.56
CA ASP A 102 0.59 -8.87 -2.95
C ASP A 102 1.75 -8.96 -1.94
N ALA A 103 2.88 -8.30 -2.22
CA ALA A 103 4.02 -8.28 -1.30
C ALA A 103 3.76 -7.39 -0.08
N LEU A 104 2.95 -6.34 -0.26
CA LEU A 104 2.65 -5.40 0.81
C LEU A 104 1.58 -5.95 1.77
N LEU A 105 0.61 -6.72 1.26
CA LEU A 105 -0.50 -7.25 2.06
C LEU A 105 -0.06 -8.36 3.03
N SER A 106 0.96 -9.15 2.71
CA SER A 106 1.35 -10.29 3.57
C SER A 106 1.89 -9.85 4.93
N ALA A 107 2.74 -8.82 4.93
CA ALA A 107 3.37 -8.28 6.13
C ALA A 107 2.43 -7.42 6.98
N ARG A 108 1.29 -6.99 6.44
CA ARG A 108 0.42 -5.99 7.07
C ARG A 108 -0.86 -6.61 7.61
N PRO A 109 -1.17 -6.46 8.90
CA PRO A 109 -2.39 -7.03 9.47
C PRO A 109 -3.64 -6.27 9.01
N ARG A 110 -3.57 -4.95 8.88
CA ARG A 110 -4.69 -4.08 8.52
C ARG A 110 -4.27 -3.08 7.46
N VAL A 111 -4.97 -3.06 6.32
CA VAL A 111 -4.62 -2.24 5.16
C VAL A 111 -5.82 -1.45 4.64
N LEU A 112 -5.62 -0.15 4.44
CA LEU A 112 -6.57 0.73 3.75
C LEU A 112 -6.04 1.01 2.35
N LEU A 113 -6.66 0.41 1.34
CA LEU A 113 -6.24 0.51 -0.05
C LEU A 113 -6.99 1.63 -0.77
N ARG A 114 -6.27 2.70 -1.09
CA ARG A 114 -6.74 3.84 -1.89
C ARG A 114 -6.44 3.62 -3.37
N GLY A 115 -7.36 4.00 -4.25
CA GLY A 115 -7.10 3.99 -5.69
C GLY A 115 -8.27 4.53 -6.51
N ASP A 116 -7.98 4.96 -7.74
CA ASP A 116 -8.97 5.58 -8.63
C ASP A 116 -10.07 4.61 -9.10
N ALA A 117 -11.09 5.16 -9.75
CA ALA A 117 -12.11 4.36 -10.43
C ALA A 117 -11.48 3.46 -11.49
N GLY A 118 -11.84 2.17 -11.49
CA GLY A 118 -11.27 1.19 -12.43
C GLY A 118 -9.85 0.72 -12.12
N ALA A 119 -9.25 1.12 -10.98
CA ALA A 119 -7.93 0.67 -10.56
C ALA A 119 -7.87 -0.80 -10.08
N GLY A 120 -8.98 -1.54 -10.04
CA GLY A 120 -9.00 -2.97 -9.69
C GLY A 120 -9.11 -3.29 -8.19
N LYS A 121 -9.42 -2.32 -7.31
CA LYS A 121 -9.61 -2.53 -5.86
C LYS A 121 -10.57 -3.67 -5.52
N THR A 122 -11.76 -3.63 -6.11
CA THR A 122 -12.80 -4.65 -5.92
C THR A 122 -12.36 -6.01 -6.48
N THR A 123 -11.67 -6.02 -7.62
CA THR A 123 -11.12 -7.24 -8.22
C THR A 123 -10.10 -7.90 -7.29
N LEU A 124 -9.24 -7.10 -6.63
CA LEU A 124 -8.29 -7.59 -5.63
C LEU A 124 -9.02 -8.20 -4.41
N ILE A 125 -10.07 -7.55 -3.89
CA ILE A 125 -10.84 -8.08 -2.76
C ILE A 125 -11.45 -9.45 -3.11
N TRP A 126 -12.04 -9.61 -4.29
CA TRP A 126 -12.64 -10.88 -4.68
C TRP A 126 -11.60 -11.98 -4.91
N TRP A 127 -10.48 -11.62 -5.53
CA TRP A 127 -9.35 -12.53 -5.70
C TRP A 127 -8.84 -13.01 -4.33
N LEU A 128 -8.62 -12.10 -3.38
CA LEU A 128 -8.26 -12.47 -2.01
C LEU A 128 -9.30 -13.38 -1.36
N ALA A 129 -10.60 -13.07 -1.48
CA ALA A 129 -11.67 -13.88 -0.89
C ALA A 129 -11.66 -15.32 -1.45
N ALA A 130 -11.68 -15.47 -2.77
CA ALA A 130 -11.76 -16.78 -3.41
C ALA A 130 -10.51 -17.64 -3.14
N HIS A 131 -9.32 -17.05 -3.28
CA HIS A 131 -8.07 -17.81 -3.19
C HIS A 131 -7.60 -18.03 -1.75
N ALA A 132 -7.91 -17.13 -0.81
CA ALA A 132 -7.63 -17.38 0.61
C ALA A 132 -8.45 -18.57 1.13
N ALA A 133 -9.75 -18.60 0.79
CA ALA A 133 -10.65 -19.70 1.14
C ALA A 133 -10.23 -21.03 0.50
N ALA A 134 -9.77 -21.01 -0.75
CA ALA A 134 -9.30 -22.20 -1.46
C ALA A 134 -7.87 -22.62 -1.09
N GLY A 135 -7.12 -21.78 -0.38
CA GLY A 135 -5.71 -22.02 -0.05
C GLY A 135 -4.77 -21.96 -1.26
N THR A 136 -5.14 -21.21 -2.31
CA THR A 136 -4.41 -21.16 -3.59
C THR A 136 -3.67 -19.84 -3.81
N LEU A 137 -3.60 -18.95 -2.82
CA LEU A 137 -2.81 -17.72 -2.94
C LEU A 137 -1.33 -18.08 -3.16
N PRO A 138 -0.60 -17.29 -3.96
CA PRO A 138 0.81 -17.52 -4.23
C PRO A 138 1.66 -17.44 -2.95
N ASP A 139 2.87 -18.01 -2.97
CA ASP A 139 3.77 -18.11 -1.81
C ASP A 139 3.93 -16.80 -1.03
N ARG A 140 3.94 -15.65 -1.72
CA ARG A 140 4.06 -14.33 -1.09
C ARG A 140 2.90 -13.98 -0.15
N LEU A 141 1.71 -14.53 -0.42
CA LEU A 141 0.48 -14.35 0.35
C LEU A 141 0.07 -15.64 1.08
N ALA A 142 0.97 -16.62 1.20
CA ALA A 142 0.67 -17.90 1.83
C ALA A 142 0.15 -17.77 3.27
N ALA A 143 0.52 -16.70 3.98
CA ALA A 143 0.01 -16.39 5.32
C ALA A 143 -1.51 -16.09 5.36
N LEU A 144 -2.12 -15.77 4.23
CA LEU A 144 -3.56 -15.56 4.10
C LEU A 144 -4.30 -16.84 3.68
N ASN A 145 -3.60 -17.88 3.21
CA ASN A 145 -4.22 -19.15 2.86
C ASN A 145 -4.78 -19.85 4.10
N GLY A 146 -6.00 -20.35 4.00
CA GLY A 146 -6.69 -21.01 5.11
C GLY A 146 -7.33 -20.05 6.12
N LEU A 147 -7.22 -18.73 5.91
CA LEU A 147 -8.08 -17.77 6.60
C LEU A 147 -9.50 -17.85 6.03
N VAL A 148 -10.50 -17.61 6.89
CA VAL A 148 -11.91 -17.55 6.54
C VAL A 148 -12.26 -16.12 6.12
N PRO A 149 -12.56 -15.86 4.84
CA PRO A 149 -12.87 -14.53 4.36
C PRO A 149 -14.31 -14.12 4.70
N PHE A 150 -14.45 -12.95 5.32
CA PHE A 150 -15.73 -12.27 5.50
C PHE A 150 -15.76 -11.05 4.58
N VAL A 151 -16.42 -11.19 3.43
CA VAL A 151 -16.59 -10.07 2.49
C VAL A 151 -17.77 -9.20 2.95
N VAL A 152 -17.51 -7.92 3.16
CA VAL A 152 -18.51 -6.92 3.53
C VAL A 152 -18.64 -5.92 2.39
N PRO A 153 -19.56 -6.17 1.43
CA PRO A 153 -19.81 -5.25 0.32
C PRO A 153 -20.69 -4.08 0.79
N LEU A 154 -20.08 -2.94 1.11
CA LEU A 154 -20.79 -1.80 1.71
C LEU A 154 -21.90 -1.25 0.79
N ARG A 155 -21.70 -1.29 -0.54
CA ARG A 155 -22.74 -1.03 -1.56
C ARG A 155 -24.02 -1.82 -1.34
N THR A 156 -23.91 -3.13 -1.19
CA THR A 156 -25.07 -4.04 -1.17
C THR A 156 -25.88 -3.86 0.09
N LEU A 157 -25.21 -3.69 1.22
CA LEU A 157 -25.85 -3.40 2.50
C LEU A 157 -26.65 -2.10 2.43
N ARG A 158 -26.08 -1.05 1.82
CA ARG A 158 -26.73 0.25 1.70
C ARG A 158 -27.89 0.27 0.69
N ALA A 159 -27.73 -0.34 -0.48
CA ALA A 159 -28.78 -0.36 -1.52
C ALA A 159 -30.12 -0.92 -1.01
N ARG A 160 -30.07 -1.76 0.03
CA ARG A 160 -31.23 -2.41 0.65
C ARG A 160 -31.74 -1.68 1.89
N GLY A 161 -31.12 -0.58 2.30
CA GLY A 161 -31.50 0.20 3.48
C GLY A 161 -31.29 -0.54 4.80
N GLY A 162 -30.41 -1.55 4.83
CA GLY A 162 -30.07 -2.28 6.04
C GLY A 162 -29.03 -1.53 6.88
N PRO A 163 -29.03 -1.70 8.22
CA PRO A 163 -27.92 -1.21 9.05
C PRO A 163 -26.63 -1.95 8.69
N PHE A 164 -25.48 -1.34 8.99
CA PHE A 164 -24.21 -2.08 9.01
C PHE A 164 -24.35 -3.32 9.91
N PRO A 165 -23.61 -4.41 9.63
CA PRO A 165 -23.61 -5.56 10.54
C PRO A 165 -23.32 -5.01 11.93
N GLY A 166 -24.11 -5.33 12.96
CA GLY A 166 -23.76 -4.88 14.31
C GLY A 166 -22.38 -5.43 14.71
N PRO A 167 -21.84 -5.05 15.88
CA PRO A 167 -20.62 -5.68 16.40
C PRO A 167 -20.81 -7.19 16.67
N GLU A 168 -22.04 -7.71 16.55
CA GLU A 168 -22.36 -9.13 16.65
C GLU A 168 -21.71 -9.93 15.51
N PRO A 169 -20.81 -10.88 15.81
CA PRO A 169 -20.14 -11.71 14.80
C PRO A 169 -21.08 -12.47 13.87
N ASP A 170 -22.24 -12.88 14.37
CA ASP A 170 -23.14 -13.80 13.68
C ASP A 170 -23.77 -13.19 12.41
N LYS A 171 -23.67 -11.87 12.23
CA LYS A 171 -24.14 -11.18 11.02
C LYS A 171 -23.09 -11.13 9.89
N LEU A 172 -21.81 -11.30 10.20
CA LEU A 172 -20.72 -11.23 9.19
C LEU A 172 -20.83 -12.29 8.08
N PRO A 173 -21.15 -13.57 8.36
CA PRO A 173 -21.27 -14.60 7.31
C PRO A 173 -22.36 -14.27 6.29
N THR A 174 -23.40 -13.57 6.75
CA THR A 174 -24.56 -13.22 5.93
C THR A 174 -24.38 -11.91 5.15
N ALA A 175 -23.34 -11.13 5.43
CA ALA A 175 -23.12 -9.81 4.82
C ALA A 175 -22.97 -9.89 3.29
N ALA A 176 -22.29 -10.92 2.80
CA ALA A 176 -22.11 -11.21 1.38
C ALA A 176 -23.31 -11.92 0.73
N ARG A 177 -24.30 -12.37 1.52
CA ARG A 177 -25.48 -13.16 1.08
C ARG A 177 -25.12 -14.36 0.20
N LEU A 178 -24.09 -15.10 0.62
CA LEU A 178 -23.70 -16.34 -0.04
C LEU A 178 -24.85 -17.35 0.01
N VAL A 179 -24.97 -18.16 -1.03
CA VAL A 179 -25.89 -19.30 -1.04
C VAL A 179 -25.22 -20.43 -0.27
N VAL A 180 -25.51 -20.53 1.03
CA VAL A 180 -24.97 -21.50 1.98
C VAL A 180 -25.98 -21.70 3.10
N ASP A 181 -25.97 -22.86 3.76
CA ASP A 181 -26.77 -23.09 4.97
C ASP A 181 -26.49 -22.05 6.07
N ASP A 182 -27.33 -22.00 7.11
CA ASP A 182 -27.09 -21.09 8.23
C ASP A 182 -25.81 -21.48 9.02
N PRO A 183 -24.99 -20.50 9.46
CA PRO A 183 -23.80 -20.78 10.23
C PRO A 183 -24.14 -21.44 11.58
N PRO A 184 -23.33 -22.40 12.06
CA PRO A 184 -23.44 -22.91 13.41
C PRO A 184 -23.40 -21.80 14.45
N GLU A 185 -24.16 -21.94 15.54
CA GLU A 185 -24.26 -20.92 16.58
C GLU A 185 -22.87 -20.51 17.10
N GLY A 186 -22.59 -19.19 17.05
CA GLY A 186 -21.33 -18.59 17.51
C GLY A 186 -20.10 -18.92 16.66
N TRP A 187 -20.25 -19.54 15.47
CA TRP A 187 -19.16 -19.90 14.56
C TRP A 187 -18.29 -18.69 14.20
N ALA A 188 -18.92 -17.61 13.69
CA ALA A 188 -18.20 -16.40 13.30
C ALA A 188 -17.40 -15.82 14.48
N GLY A 189 -17.99 -15.83 15.68
CA GLY A 189 -17.30 -15.41 16.90
C GLY A 189 -16.10 -16.29 17.25
N ARG A 190 -16.16 -17.60 17.02
CA ARG A 190 -15.01 -18.51 17.20
C ARG A 190 -13.91 -18.25 16.17
N VAL A 191 -14.26 -18.05 14.90
CA VAL A 191 -13.32 -17.73 13.82
C VAL A 191 -12.58 -16.44 14.14
N LEU A 192 -13.29 -15.36 14.48
CA LEU A 192 -12.71 -14.06 14.85
C LEU A 192 -11.78 -14.16 16.07
N ARG A 193 -12.20 -14.85 17.14
CA ARG A 193 -11.36 -15.05 18.35
C ARG A 193 -10.11 -15.87 18.09
N SER A 194 -10.13 -16.76 17.10
CA SER A 194 -8.98 -17.60 16.73
C SER A 194 -7.98 -16.89 15.81
N GLY A 195 -8.22 -15.64 15.42
CA GLY A 195 -7.38 -14.91 14.46
C GLY A 195 -7.45 -15.44 13.02
N ARG A 196 -8.34 -16.41 12.74
CA ARG A 196 -8.50 -17.02 11.41
C ARG A 196 -9.36 -16.18 10.46
N ALA A 197 -9.89 -15.04 10.89
CA ALA A 197 -10.74 -14.20 10.06
C ALA A 197 -9.92 -13.30 9.13
N LEU A 198 -10.30 -13.27 7.85
CA LEU A 198 -9.87 -12.28 6.88
C LEU A 198 -11.07 -11.37 6.55
N LEU A 199 -11.12 -10.19 7.16
CA LEU A 199 -12.17 -9.22 6.92
C LEU A 199 -11.87 -8.41 5.66
N LEU A 200 -12.78 -8.40 4.69
CA LEU A 200 -12.63 -7.76 3.39
C LEU A 200 -13.74 -6.73 3.20
N VAL A 201 -13.45 -5.46 3.50
CA VAL A 201 -14.42 -4.35 3.43
C VAL A 201 -14.29 -3.66 2.07
N ASP A 202 -15.29 -3.84 1.21
CA ASP A 202 -15.26 -3.33 -0.16
C ASP A 202 -16.16 -2.11 -0.34
N GLY A 203 -15.56 -0.99 -0.75
CA GLY A 203 -16.26 0.22 -1.17
C GLY A 203 -16.65 1.19 -0.04
N LEU A 204 -15.71 1.60 0.83
CA LEU A 204 -15.97 2.63 1.85
C LEU A 204 -16.41 3.97 1.23
N ASP A 205 -15.94 4.28 0.01
CA ASP A 205 -16.35 5.48 -0.71
C ASP A 205 -17.82 5.45 -1.18
N GLU A 206 -18.46 4.29 -1.15
CA GLU A 206 -19.86 4.09 -1.53
C GLU A 206 -20.81 4.33 -0.34
N VAL A 207 -20.27 4.62 0.85
CA VAL A 207 -21.02 5.10 2.01
C VAL A 207 -21.17 6.64 1.91
N PRO A 208 -22.42 7.17 1.96
CA PRO A 208 -22.65 8.62 2.03
C PRO A 208 -21.89 9.26 3.16
N GLN A 209 -21.45 10.51 3.00
CA GLN A 209 -20.62 11.19 3.99
C GLN A 209 -21.25 11.17 5.40
N ASP A 210 -22.57 11.35 5.50
CA ASP A 210 -23.32 11.35 6.76
C ASP A 210 -23.30 10.00 7.48
N ASP A 211 -23.14 8.88 6.75
CA ASP A 211 -23.13 7.53 7.30
C ASP A 211 -21.70 6.96 7.43
N ARG A 212 -20.66 7.70 7.03
CA ARG A 212 -19.26 7.23 7.11
C ARG A 212 -18.79 7.09 8.55
N GLU A 213 -19.26 7.95 9.44
CA GLU A 213 -18.96 7.83 10.88
C GLU A 213 -19.54 6.53 11.45
N ASP A 214 -20.77 6.14 11.06
CA ASP A 214 -21.35 4.87 11.49
C ASP A 214 -20.56 3.65 10.99
N ALA A 215 -20.07 3.70 9.74
CA ALA A 215 -19.21 2.66 9.17
C ALA A 215 -17.85 2.59 9.89
N HIS A 216 -17.25 3.73 10.21
CA HIS A 216 -16.01 3.83 10.99
C HIS A 216 -16.18 3.26 12.39
N ASP A 217 -17.25 3.65 13.07
CA ASP A 217 -17.59 3.22 14.42
C ASP A 217 -17.79 1.71 14.48
N TRP A 218 -18.55 1.16 13.53
CA TRP A 218 -18.75 -0.28 13.42
C TRP A 218 -17.42 -1.02 13.26
N LEU A 219 -16.61 -0.62 12.28
CA LEU A 219 -15.34 -1.27 11.99
C LEU A 219 -14.37 -1.15 13.18
N SER A 220 -14.32 0.02 13.81
CA SER A 220 -13.49 0.30 14.99
C SER A 220 -13.88 -0.60 16.18
N ARG A 221 -15.18 -0.74 16.47
CA ARG A 221 -15.66 -1.62 17.56
C ARG A 221 -15.34 -3.09 17.30
N LEU A 222 -15.49 -3.55 16.05
CA LEU A 222 -15.20 -4.94 15.68
C LEU A 222 -13.71 -5.25 15.84
N LEU A 223 -12.84 -4.38 15.34
CA LEU A 223 -11.38 -4.55 15.41
C LEU A 223 -10.84 -4.42 16.83
N ALA A 224 -11.40 -3.52 17.65
CA ALA A 224 -11.07 -3.42 19.06
C ALA A 224 -11.44 -4.69 19.84
N ARG A 225 -12.53 -5.37 19.44
CA ARG A 225 -12.96 -6.62 20.07
C ARG A 225 -12.12 -7.83 19.66
N TYR A 226 -11.62 -7.84 18.41
CA TYR A 226 -10.87 -8.94 17.80
C TYR A 226 -9.58 -8.41 17.15
N PRO A 227 -8.51 -8.18 17.94
CA PRO A 227 -7.31 -7.52 17.44
C PRO A 227 -6.51 -8.36 16.43
N ASP A 228 -6.60 -9.69 16.50
CA ASP A 228 -5.78 -10.62 15.71
C ASP A 228 -6.30 -10.87 14.29
N ILE A 229 -7.44 -10.27 13.91
CA ILE A 229 -8.01 -10.49 12.57
C ILE A 229 -7.24 -9.71 11.50
N ARG A 230 -7.12 -10.31 10.31
CA ARG A 230 -6.61 -9.60 9.13
C ARG A 230 -7.72 -8.77 8.52
N CYS A 231 -7.42 -7.55 8.09
CA CYS A 231 -8.41 -6.67 7.48
C CYS A 231 -7.86 -5.93 6.26
N VAL A 232 -8.60 -5.96 5.14
CA VAL A 232 -8.34 -5.12 3.97
C VAL A 232 -9.59 -4.31 3.68
N ALA A 233 -9.46 -2.99 3.64
CA ALA A 233 -10.54 -2.06 3.32
C ALA A 233 -10.21 -1.27 2.06
N THR A 234 -11.18 -0.99 1.19
CA THR A 234 -10.96 -0.24 -0.06
C THR A 234 -11.70 1.10 -0.08
N VAL A 235 -11.05 2.13 -0.64
CA VAL A 235 -11.61 3.50 -0.71
C VAL A 235 -11.08 4.27 -1.93
N ARG A 236 -11.77 5.34 -2.35
CA ARG A 236 -11.26 6.30 -3.35
C ARG A 236 -10.29 7.31 -2.71
N PRO A 237 -9.36 7.92 -3.46
CA PRO A 237 -8.25 8.67 -2.87
C PRO A 237 -8.64 9.83 -1.97
N LEU A 238 -9.72 10.56 -2.24
CA LEU A 238 -10.15 11.72 -1.45
C LEU A 238 -11.45 11.46 -0.65
N ALA A 239 -11.91 10.21 -0.57
CA ALA A 239 -13.21 9.90 0.05
C ALA A 239 -13.17 9.91 1.57
N VAL A 240 -11.98 9.75 2.13
CA VAL A 240 -11.73 9.88 3.57
C VAL A 240 -10.45 10.67 3.77
N GLU A 241 -10.38 11.43 4.85
CA GLU A 241 -9.17 12.19 5.21
C GLU A 241 -7.95 11.26 5.31
N PRO A 242 -6.72 11.77 5.12
CA PRO A 242 -5.52 11.03 5.48
C PRO A 242 -5.58 10.56 6.93
N ASP A 243 -5.04 9.38 7.23
CA ASP A 243 -4.98 8.80 8.56
C ASP A 243 -6.35 8.44 9.19
N TRP A 244 -7.43 8.38 8.41
CA TRP A 244 -8.80 8.17 8.91
C TRP A 244 -8.98 6.89 9.76
N LEU A 245 -8.26 5.82 9.40
CA LEU A 245 -8.25 4.55 10.16
C LEU A 245 -6.94 4.31 10.92
N ARG A 246 -6.06 5.32 11.03
CA ARG A 246 -4.75 5.20 11.69
C ARG A 246 -4.88 4.81 13.16
N SER A 247 -5.89 5.31 13.86
CA SER A 247 -6.16 4.93 15.25
C SER A 247 -6.40 3.43 15.41
N GLN A 248 -6.87 2.77 14.35
CA GLN A 248 -7.16 1.33 14.34
C GLN A 248 -6.02 0.53 13.71
N GLU A 249 -4.81 1.12 13.67
CA GLU A 249 -3.57 0.52 13.19
C GLU A 249 -3.63 0.10 11.72
N PHE A 250 -4.42 0.80 10.91
CA PHE A 250 -4.39 0.61 9.46
C PHE A 250 -3.15 1.26 8.86
N GLU A 251 -2.46 0.50 8.02
CA GLU A 251 -1.49 1.05 7.08
C GLU A 251 -2.20 1.44 5.78
N GLU A 252 -2.05 2.69 5.36
CA GLU A 252 -2.58 3.14 4.08
C GLU A 252 -1.68 2.71 2.93
N LEU A 253 -2.27 2.24 1.85
CA LEU A 253 -1.58 1.95 0.59
C LEU A 253 -2.33 2.63 -0.56
N ARG A 254 -1.63 3.32 -1.44
CA ARG A 254 -2.17 3.85 -2.70
C ARG A 254 -1.81 2.92 -3.84
N LEU A 255 -2.81 2.36 -4.52
CA LEU A 255 -2.64 1.69 -5.81
C LEU A 255 -2.16 2.69 -6.86
N LEU A 256 -1.14 2.29 -7.60
CA LEU A 256 -0.55 3.09 -8.67
C LEU A 256 -1.15 2.68 -10.03
N PRO A 257 -1.14 3.61 -11.01
CA PRO A 257 -1.53 3.28 -12.37
C PRO A 257 -0.63 2.18 -12.97
N MET A 258 -1.17 1.39 -13.90
CA MET A 258 -0.41 0.35 -14.59
C MET A 258 0.81 0.92 -15.30
N ARG A 259 1.97 0.30 -15.08
CA ARG A 259 3.19 0.60 -15.82
C ARG A 259 3.11 0.02 -17.22
N ASN A 260 4.06 0.41 -18.07
CA ASN A 260 4.17 -0.13 -19.43
C ASN A 260 4.30 -1.67 -19.44
N GLU A 261 5.01 -2.25 -18.48
CA GLU A 261 5.15 -3.71 -18.33
C GLU A 261 3.84 -4.38 -17.90
N ASP A 262 3.06 -3.70 -17.05
CA ASP A 262 1.75 -4.17 -16.59
C ASP A 262 0.75 -4.17 -17.74
N ILE A 263 0.73 -3.11 -18.55
CA ILE A 263 -0.09 -3.02 -19.77
C ILE A 263 0.25 -4.16 -20.72
N ARG A 264 1.54 -4.43 -20.99
CA ARG A 264 1.95 -5.56 -21.86
C ARG A 264 1.50 -6.90 -21.29
N SER A 265 1.69 -7.11 -19.99
CA SER A 265 1.29 -8.34 -19.30
C SER A 265 -0.23 -8.54 -19.35
N PHE A 266 -0.99 -7.46 -19.17
CA PHE A 266 -2.45 -7.44 -19.27
C PHE A 266 -2.92 -7.79 -20.69
N VAL A 267 -2.36 -7.15 -21.72
CA VAL A 267 -2.69 -7.42 -23.13
C VAL A 267 -2.41 -8.89 -23.46
N GLY A 268 -1.26 -9.41 -23.05
CA GLY A 268 -0.93 -10.82 -23.26
C GLY A 268 -1.88 -11.77 -22.54
N ALA A 269 -2.26 -11.48 -21.29
CA ALA A 269 -3.24 -12.28 -20.54
C ALA A 269 -4.62 -12.25 -21.20
N TRP A 270 -5.07 -11.07 -21.63
CA TRP A 270 -6.36 -10.88 -22.31
C TRP A 270 -6.41 -11.62 -23.64
N HIS A 271 -5.35 -11.56 -24.46
CA HIS A 271 -5.30 -12.29 -25.74
C HIS A 271 -5.13 -13.81 -25.54
N ARG A 272 -4.41 -14.27 -24.50
CA ARG A 272 -4.39 -15.70 -24.13
C ARG A 272 -5.78 -16.19 -23.75
N ALA A 273 -6.50 -15.42 -22.94
CA ALA A 273 -7.89 -15.69 -22.62
C ALA A 273 -8.73 -15.77 -23.91
N ALA A 274 -8.64 -14.76 -24.78
CA ALA A 274 -9.37 -14.75 -26.05
C ALA A 274 -9.09 -15.96 -26.98
N ARG A 275 -7.89 -16.56 -26.91
CA ARG A 275 -7.53 -17.76 -27.70
C ARG A 275 -8.19 -19.03 -27.20
N LEU A 276 -8.51 -19.13 -25.91
CA LEU A 276 -9.19 -20.31 -25.35
C LEU A 276 -10.60 -20.53 -25.95
N ASP A 277 -11.13 -19.55 -26.68
CA ASP A 277 -12.49 -19.54 -27.23
C ASP A 277 -12.58 -19.64 -28.78
N GLY A 278 -11.49 -19.51 -29.54
CA GLY A 278 -11.59 -19.40 -31.02
C GLY A 278 -10.48 -20.05 -31.84
N ASP A 279 -10.83 -20.57 -33.04
CA ASP A 279 -9.93 -21.32 -33.93
C ASP A 279 -8.89 -20.45 -34.68
N ASP A 280 -9.01 -19.12 -34.70
CA ASP A 280 -8.12 -18.20 -35.44
C ASP A 280 -6.99 -17.63 -34.56
N HIS A 281 -6.10 -18.53 -34.13
CA HIS A 281 -4.98 -18.20 -33.25
C HIS A 281 -3.93 -17.30 -33.91
N GLU A 282 -3.75 -17.41 -35.23
CA GLU A 282 -2.79 -16.63 -36.00
C GLU A 282 -3.21 -15.15 -36.03
N HIS A 283 -4.46 -14.85 -36.39
CA HIS A 283 -4.96 -13.47 -36.41
C HIS A 283 -4.95 -12.82 -35.00
N LEU A 284 -5.31 -13.57 -33.96
CA LEU A 284 -5.24 -13.08 -32.58
C LEU A 284 -3.81 -12.73 -32.14
N THR A 285 -2.82 -13.43 -32.69
CA THR A 285 -1.40 -13.17 -32.43
C THR A 285 -0.93 -11.92 -33.17
N GLU A 286 -1.36 -11.71 -34.41
CA GLU A 286 -1.10 -10.46 -35.15
C GLU A 286 -1.70 -9.25 -34.43
N LEU A 287 -2.94 -9.36 -33.94
CA LEU A 287 -3.60 -8.28 -33.20
C LEU A 287 -2.89 -7.97 -31.87
N GLU A 288 -2.46 -9.00 -31.13
CA GLU A 288 -1.70 -8.83 -29.89
C GLU A 288 -0.38 -8.06 -30.15
N GLN A 289 0.33 -8.45 -31.21
CA GLN A 289 1.59 -7.81 -31.62
C GLN A 289 1.37 -6.37 -32.10
N ASP A 290 0.35 -6.12 -32.93
CA ASP A 290 0.00 -4.76 -33.39
C ASP A 290 -0.37 -3.86 -32.22
N LEU A 291 -1.23 -4.32 -31.31
CA LEU A 291 -1.64 -3.52 -30.15
C LEU A 291 -0.47 -3.22 -29.22
N THR A 292 0.40 -4.20 -28.97
CA THR A 292 1.64 -4.02 -28.19
C THR A 292 2.57 -3.00 -28.84
N HIS A 293 2.69 -3.04 -30.18
CA HIS A 293 3.49 -2.08 -30.94
C HIS A 293 2.91 -0.67 -30.85
N ARG A 294 1.60 -0.52 -30.99
CA ARG A 294 0.91 0.77 -30.86
C ARG A 294 1.03 1.37 -29.47
N PHE A 295 0.89 0.54 -28.42
CA PHE A 295 1.20 0.99 -27.07
C PHE A 295 2.65 1.43 -26.95
N THR A 296 3.60 0.83 -27.66
CA THR A 296 5.00 1.29 -27.62
C THR A 296 5.20 2.64 -28.33
N GLN A 297 4.47 2.91 -29.42
CA GLN A 297 4.64 4.11 -30.23
C GLN A 297 3.77 5.31 -29.83
N ASN A 298 2.61 5.09 -29.21
CA ASN A 298 1.63 6.13 -28.92
C ASN A 298 1.48 6.35 -27.41
N SER A 299 2.07 7.43 -26.89
CA SER A 299 1.98 7.79 -25.46
C SER A 299 0.56 8.09 -25.02
N ALA A 300 -0.22 8.83 -25.80
CA ALA A 300 -1.61 9.16 -25.46
C ALA A 300 -2.48 7.90 -25.31
N LEU A 301 -2.28 6.91 -26.17
CA LEU A 301 -2.97 5.62 -26.06
C LEU A 301 -2.52 4.83 -24.81
N ARG A 302 -1.22 4.87 -24.44
CA ARG A 302 -0.75 4.28 -23.18
C ARG A 302 -1.35 4.95 -21.97
N ASP A 303 -1.40 6.28 -21.96
CA ASP A 303 -1.93 7.06 -20.84
C ASP A 303 -3.43 6.82 -20.64
N LEU A 304 -4.14 6.46 -21.70
CA LEU A 304 -5.51 5.95 -21.64
C LEU A 304 -5.59 4.54 -21.03
N ALA A 305 -4.63 3.66 -21.31
CA ALA A 305 -4.61 2.28 -20.85
C ALA A 305 -4.01 2.07 -19.45
N ARG A 306 -3.76 3.13 -18.68
CA ARG A 306 -3.15 3.04 -17.34
C ARG A 306 -4.05 2.42 -16.27
N THR A 307 -5.33 2.20 -16.54
CA THR A 307 -6.24 1.45 -15.66
C THR A 307 -6.63 0.12 -16.30
N PRO A 308 -6.73 -0.99 -15.53
CA PRO A 308 -7.12 -2.30 -16.05
C PRO A 308 -8.41 -2.27 -16.88
N LEU A 309 -9.43 -1.50 -16.45
CA LEU A 309 -10.67 -1.34 -17.20
C LEU A 309 -10.41 -0.77 -18.61
N LEU A 310 -9.72 0.37 -18.71
CA LEU A 310 -9.52 1.02 -20.00
C LEU A 310 -8.62 0.20 -20.92
N CYS A 311 -7.64 -0.51 -20.35
CA CYS A 311 -6.84 -1.46 -21.11
C CYS A 311 -7.71 -2.59 -21.68
N ALA A 312 -8.62 -3.16 -20.90
CA ALA A 312 -9.57 -4.17 -21.39
C ALA A 312 -10.51 -3.63 -22.48
N VAL A 313 -11.03 -2.40 -22.31
CA VAL A 313 -11.84 -1.71 -23.32
C VAL A 313 -11.06 -1.51 -24.63
N ILE A 314 -9.80 -1.10 -24.55
CA ILE A 314 -8.93 -0.93 -25.72
C ILE A 314 -8.66 -2.27 -26.41
N CYS A 315 -8.36 -3.35 -25.66
CA CYS A 315 -8.15 -4.68 -26.23
C CYS A 315 -9.39 -5.15 -27.02
N ALA A 316 -10.57 -4.98 -26.41
CA ALA A 316 -11.84 -5.34 -27.03
C ALA A 316 -12.13 -4.55 -28.31
N LEU A 317 -11.97 -3.22 -28.25
CA LEU A 317 -12.22 -2.33 -29.39
C LEU A 317 -11.22 -2.55 -30.52
N HIS A 318 -9.94 -2.75 -30.20
CA HIS A 318 -8.87 -3.00 -31.18
C HIS A 318 -9.17 -4.25 -31.99
N ARG A 319 -9.53 -5.34 -31.30
CA ARG A 319 -9.94 -6.59 -31.95
C ARG A 319 -11.17 -6.41 -32.83
N ARG A 320 -12.20 -5.70 -32.35
CA ARG A 320 -13.46 -5.52 -33.09
C ARG A 320 -13.33 -4.58 -34.29
N SER A 321 -12.49 -3.55 -34.18
CA SER A 321 -12.35 -2.49 -35.18
C SER A 321 -11.19 -2.72 -36.14
N GLN A 322 -10.64 -3.94 -36.19
CA GLN A 322 -9.47 -4.31 -36.99
C GLN A 322 -8.31 -3.30 -36.87
N GLY A 323 -8.04 -2.84 -35.65
CA GLY A 323 -6.96 -1.92 -35.37
C GLY A 323 -7.30 -0.42 -35.42
N PHE A 324 -8.54 0.04 -35.58
CA PHE A 324 -8.84 1.46 -35.36
C PHE A 324 -9.12 1.73 -33.87
N LEU A 325 -8.40 2.70 -33.27
CA LEU A 325 -8.55 3.06 -31.86
C LEU A 325 -8.86 4.56 -31.69
N PRO A 326 -9.82 4.91 -30.81
CA PRO A 326 -10.07 6.30 -30.45
C PRO A 326 -8.89 6.99 -29.75
N GLU A 327 -8.75 8.30 -29.93
CA GLU A 327 -7.65 9.10 -29.37
C GLU A 327 -7.96 9.71 -27.99
N THR A 328 -9.23 9.74 -27.56
CA THR A 328 -9.62 10.36 -26.27
C THR A 328 -10.42 9.40 -25.40
N ARG A 329 -10.37 9.59 -24.07
CA ARG A 329 -11.13 8.78 -23.09
C ARG A 329 -12.64 8.77 -23.43
N TRP A 330 -13.19 9.93 -23.77
CA TRP A 330 -14.59 10.08 -24.12
C TRP A 330 -14.98 9.29 -25.38
N LYS A 331 -14.18 9.41 -26.46
CA LYS A 331 -14.45 8.64 -27.70
C LYS A 331 -14.32 7.14 -27.44
N LEU A 332 -13.39 6.73 -26.56
CA LEU A 332 -13.25 5.33 -26.15
C LEU A 332 -14.53 4.81 -25.48
N TYR A 333 -15.07 5.51 -24.48
CA TYR A 333 -16.31 5.10 -23.82
C TYR A 333 -17.49 5.04 -24.78
N ARG A 334 -17.65 6.05 -25.65
CA ARG A 334 -18.72 6.05 -26.65
C ARG A 334 -18.60 4.86 -27.61
N SER A 335 -17.41 4.62 -28.15
CA SER A 335 -17.17 3.47 -29.03
C SER A 335 -17.37 2.14 -28.30
N ALA A 336 -17.05 2.06 -27.02
CA ALA A 336 -17.32 0.88 -26.18
C ALA A 336 -18.83 0.65 -25.97
N LEU A 337 -19.61 1.71 -25.74
CA LEU A 337 -21.07 1.62 -25.63
C LEU A 337 -21.71 1.20 -26.97
N ASP A 338 -21.30 1.82 -28.07
CA ASP A 338 -21.74 1.44 -29.43
C ASP A 338 -21.40 -0.02 -29.74
N MET A 339 -20.22 -0.45 -29.28
CA MET A 339 -19.78 -1.84 -29.41
C MET A 339 -20.73 -2.80 -28.67
N LEU A 340 -20.97 -2.55 -27.38
CA LEU A 340 -21.76 -3.40 -26.51
C LEU A 340 -23.24 -3.45 -26.89
N LEU A 341 -23.82 -2.30 -27.21
CA LEU A 341 -25.26 -2.16 -27.49
C LEU A 341 -25.61 -2.45 -28.96
N GLY A 342 -24.68 -2.21 -29.90
CA GLY A 342 -25.03 -2.11 -31.32
C GLY A 342 -25.06 -3.38 -32.16
N ASN A 343 -24.47 -4.51 -31.72
CA ASN A 343 -24.30 -5.67 -32.62
C ASN A 343 -24.44 -7.08 -32.00
N ARG A 344 -24.98 -7.23 -30.79
CA ARG A 344 -25.16 -8.58 -30.22
C ARG A 344 -26.17 -9.44 -31.00
N ASP A 345 -27.21 -8.84 -31.61
CA ASP A 345 -28.28 -9.60 -32.26
C ASP A 345 -28.01 -9.96 -33.73
N LYS A 346 -27.29 -9.12 -34.50
CA LYS A 346 -27.05 -9.37 -35.94
C LYS A 346 -26.09 -10.53 -36.23
N ARG A 347 -25.18 -10.87 -35.31
CA ARG A 347 -24.15 -11.92 -35.52
C ARG A 347 -24.60 -13.33 -35.13
N ARG A 348 -25.55 -13.49 -34.20
CA ARG A 348 -25.98 -14.83 -33.76
C ARG A 348 -26.98 -15.50 -34.71
N LYS A 349 -27.58 -14.80 -35.70
CA LYS A 349 -28.68 -15.33 -36.54
C LYS A 349 -29.79 -15.99 -35.71
N ILE A 350 -30.00 -15.51 -34.48
CA ILE A 350 -31.07 -15.96 -33.60
C ILE A 350 -32.15 -14.88 -33.73
N ASP A 351 -33.27 -15.23 -34.35
CA ASP A 351 -34.49 -14.42 -34.30
C ASP A 351 -34.77 -14.09 -32.83
N ALA A 352 -34.97 -12.80 -32.49
CA ALA A 352 -35.13 -12.31 -31.13
C ALA A 352 -36.12 -13.20 -30.34
N PRO A 353 -35.66 -14.11 -29.45
CA PRO A 353 -36.55 -15.10 -28.83
C PRO A 353 -37.53 -14.44 -27.84
N GLU A 354 -37.21 -13.22 -27.41
CA GLU A 354 -38.02 -12.36 -26.53
C GLU A 354 -38.95 -11.41 -27.31
N GLY A 355 -38.86 -11.32 -28.65
CA GLY A 355 -39.66 -10.40 -29.47
C GLY A 355 -39.29 -8.91 -29.37
N ILE A 356 -38.28 -8.56 -28.56
CA ILE A 356 -37.82 -7.18 -28.33
C ILE A 356 -36.64 -6.85 -29.25
N THR A 357 -36.75 -5.72 -29.95
CA THR A 357 -35.74 -5.13 -30.84
C THR A 357 -35.57 -3.64 -30.53
N MET A 358 -34.48 -3.31 -29.86
CA MET A 358 -34.10 -1.93 -29.53
C MET A 358 -32.85 -1.53 -30.30
N ASP A 359 -32.84 -0.28 -30.79
CA ASP A 359 -31.60 0.30 -31.30
C ASP A 359 -30.70 0.78 -30.15
N VAL A 360 -29.49 1.20 -30.49
CA VAL A 360 -28.50 1.65 -29.49
C VAL A 360 -29.01 2.84 -28.69
N GLU A 361 -29.69 3.80 -29.32
CA GLU A 361 -30.13 5.01 -28.64
C GLU A 361 -31.26 4.72 -27.66
N GLU A 362 -32.18 3.84 -28.02
CA GLU A 362 -33.24 3.39 -27.12
C GLU A 362 -32.69 2.67 -25.88
N GLN A 363 -31.72 1.77 -26.06
CA GLN A 363 -31.05 1.11 -24.93
C GLN A 363 -30.32 2.14 -24.07
N LEU A 364 -29.62 3.09 -24.68
CA LEU A 364 -28.94 4.17 -23.97
C LEU A 364 -29.92 4.99 -23.13
N GLN A 365 -31.07 5.41 -23.65
CA GLN A 365 -32.05 6.20 -22.89
C GLN A 365 -32.56 5.47 -21.64
N LEU A 366 -32.85 4.18 -21.75
CA LEU A 366 -33.27 3.37 -20.59
C LEU A 366 -32.16 3.27 -19.53
N LEU A 367 -30.93 3.02 -19.97
CA LEU A 367 -29.77 2.89 -19.08
C LEU A 367 -29.38 4.23 -18.43
N GLN A 368 -29.48 5.34 -19.16
CA GLN A 368 -29.27 6.70 -18.66
C GLN A 368 -30.21 7.03 -17.50
N ARG A 369 -31.50 6.70 -17.63
CA ARG A 369 -32.51 6.91 -16.58
C ARG A 369 -32.22 6.12 -15.31
N ILE A 370 -31.68 4.91 -15.42
CA ILE A 370 -31.21 4.11 -14.27
C ILE A 370 -29.94 4.75 -13.67
N ALA A 371 -28.98 5.09 -14.52
CA ALA A 371 -27.67 5.62 -14.11
C ALA A 371 -27.80 6.93 -13.33
N VAL A 372 -28.57 7.91 -13.83
CA VAL A 372 -28.76 9.19 -13.14
C VAL A 372 -29.43 9.02 -11.79
N TRP A 373 -30.39 8.10 -11.69
CA TRP A 373 -31.07 7.82 -10.42
C TRP A 373 -30.13 7.22 -9.39
N LEU A 374 -29.24 6.32 -9.81
CA LEU A 374 -28.20 5.75 -8.94
C LEU A 374 -27.21 6.81 -8.45
N VAL A 375 -26.71 7.67 -9.36
CA VAL A 375 -25.78 8.76 -8.99
C VAL A 375 -26.43 9.74 -8.01
N ARG A 376 -27.66 10.16 -8.27
CA ARG A 376 -28.44 11.02 -7.34
C ARG A 376 -28.65 10.39 -5.97
N GLY A 377 -28.79 9.06 -5.92
CA GLY A 377 -28.94 8.32 -4.67
C GLY A 377 -27.62 7.99 -3.97
N GLY A 378 -26.46 8.29 -4.56
CA GLY A 378 -25.17 7.79 -4.09
C GLY A 378 -25.08 6.27 -4.09
N GLN A 379 -25.85 5.60 -4.96
CA GLN A 379 -25.97 4.15 -5.02
C GLN A 379 -25.18 3.57 -6.19
N SER A 380 -24.65 2.36 -6.00
CA SER A 380 -24.02 1.56 -7.07
C SER A 380 -24.82 0.29 -7.41
N GLU A 381 -25.78 -0.07 -6.57
CA GLU A 381 -26.64 -1.25 -6.71
C GLU A 381 -28.12 -0.90 -6.53
N PHE A 382 -28.99 -1.72 -7.10
CA PHE A 382 -30.44 -1.56 -7.04
C PHE A 382 -31.17 -2.90 -7.11
N SER A 383 -32.36 -2.95 -6.52
CA SER A 383 -33.29 -4.09 -6.58
C SER A 383 -34.06 -4.15 -7.90
N ARG A 384 -34.64 -5.32 -8.19
CA ARG A 384 -35.55 -5.51 -9.33
C ARG A 384 -36.69 -4.52 -9.26
N ALA A 385 -37.28 -4.35 -8.07
CA ALA A 385 -38.38 -3.41 -7.87
C ALA A 385 -37.99 -1.96 -8.18
N GLN A 386 -36.77 -1.54 -7.83
CA GLN A 386 -36.24 -0.22 -8.21
C GLN A 386 -36.03 -0.12 -9.73
N ALA A 387 -35.44 -1.13 -10.35
CA ALA A 387 -35.23 -1.20 -11.80
C ALA A 387 -36.54 -1.02 -12.57
N LEU A 388 -37.56 -1.81 -12.22
CA LEU A 388 -38.87 -1.78 -12.87
C LEU A 388 -39.55 -0.42 -12.73
N ARG A 389 -39.41 0.24 -11.57
CA ARG A 389 -39.94 1.60 -11.37
C ARG A 389 -39.26 2.62 -12.29
N GLN A 390 -37.93 2.58 -12.43
CA GLN A 390 -37.24 3.51 -13.31
C GLN A 390 -37.50 3.22 -14.79
N LEU A 391 -37.54 1.94 -15.18
CA LEU A 391 -37.90 1.53 -16.54
C LEU A 391 -39.34 1.93 -16.89
N ALA A 392 -40.31 1.72 -15.99
CA ALA A 392 -41.70 2.14 -16.21
C ALA A 392 -41.82 3.65 -16.46
N ARG A 393 -41.03 4.47 -15.75
CA ARG A 393 -40.98 5.92 -15.95
C ARG A 393 -40.36 6.28 -17.30
N ALA A 394 -39.25 5.65 -17.68
CA ALA A 394 -38.59 5.90 -18.95
C ALA A 394 -39.48 5.47 -20.14
N LEU A 395 -40.10 4.29 -20.05
CA LEU A 395 -40.95 3.72 -21.11
C LEU A 395 -42.23 4.52 -21.37
N ALA A 396 -42.66 5.38 -20.44
CA ALA A 396 -43.79 6.27 -20.66
C ALA A 396 -43.58 7.19 -21.89
N GLY A 397 -42.33 7.56 -22.19
CA GLY A 397 -41.96 8.36 -23.36
C GLY A 397 -41.53 7.56 -24.60
N MET A 398 -41.48 6.23 -24.54
CA MET A 398 -40.89 5.37 -25.57
C MET A 398 -41.92 4.39 -26.16
N GLU A 399 -42.92 4.90 -26.90
CA GLU A 399 -44.06 4.10 -27.41
C GLU A 399 -43.63 2.84 -28.15
N ARG A 400 -42.62 2.95 -29.03
CA ARG A 400 -42.12 1.82 -29.82
C ARG A 400 -41.55 0.71 -28.96
N VAL A 401 -40.82 1.04 -27.90
CA VAL A 401 -40.22 0.05 -26.99
C VAL A 401 -41.29 -0.52 -26.06
N ARG A 402 -42.17 0.33 -25.53
CA ARG A 402 -43.29 -0.07 -24.68
C ARG A 402 -44.25 -1.05 -25.37
N ALA A 403 -44.43 -0.94 -26.68
CA ALA A 403 -45.25 -1.85 -27.47
C ALA A 403 -44.63 -3.25 -27.64
N GLN A 404 -43.33 -3.40 -27.37
CA GLN A 404 -42.60 -4.67 -27.56
C GLN A 404 -42.53 -5.52 -26.29
N GLY A 405 -42.74 -4.95 -25.11
CA GLY A 405 -42.71 -5.70 -23.85
C GLY A 405 -42.98 -4.86 -22.60
N THR A 406 -43.25 -5.58 -21.51
CA THR A 406 -43.35 -5.05 -20.15
C THR A 406 -41.99 -4.58 -19.61
N PRO A 407 -41.94 -3.72 -18.57
CA PRO A 407 -40.69 -3.35 -17.92
C PRO A 407 -39.85 -4.56 -17.47
N GLU A 408 -40.49 -5.66 -17.09
CA GLU A 408 -39.85 -6.92 -16.70
C GLU A 408 -39.15 -7.61 -17.87
N GLU A 409 -39.82 -7.71 -19.02
CA GLU A 409 -39.24 -8.28 -20.25
C GLU A 409 -38.10 -7.40 -20.76
N ILE A 410 -38.26 -6.07 -20.68
CA ILE A 410 -37.23 -5.11 -21.10
C ILE A 410 -36.02 -5.16 -20.17
N LEU A 411 -36.22 -5.27 -18.85
CA LEU A 411 -35.11 -5.47 -17.90
C LEU A 411 -34.34 -6.75 -18.21
N THR A 412 -35.06 -7.84 -18.46
CA THR A 412 -34.48 -9.15 -18.82
C THR A 412 -33.67 -9.02 -20.11
N HIS A 413 -34.21 -8.34 -21.11
CA HIS A 413 -33.51 -8.04 -22.36
C HIS A 413 -32.22 -7.23 -22.11
N LEU A 414 -32.28 -6.17 -21.31
CA LEU A 414 -31.10 -5.35 -21.00
C LEU A 414 -30.03 -6.17 -20.25
N LEU A 415 -30.40 -7.04 -19.31
CA LEU A 415 -29.45 -7.91 -18.60
C LEU A 415 -28.80 -8.93 -19.54
N ASN A 416 -29.58 -9.54 -20.43
CA ASN A 416 -29.11 -10.56 -21.36
C ASN A 416 -28.29 -9.96 -22.51
N ARG A 417 -28.63 -8.76 -22.98
CA ARG A 417 -28.16 -8.21 -24.26
C ARG A 417 -27.26 -6.98 -24.13
N SER A 418 -27.43 -6.11 -23.14
CA SER A 418 -26.60 -4.88 -23.08
C SER A 418 -25.14 -5.16 -22.69
N GLY A 419 -24.91 -6.15 -21.82
CA GLY A 419 -23.59 -6.37 -21.21
C GLY A 419 -23.13 -5.25 -20.27
N LEU A 420 -23.99 -4.23 -20.06
CA LEU A 420 -23.73 -3.10 -19.18
C LEU A 420 -24.40 -3.25 -17.83
N LEU A 421 -25.49 -4.02 -17.74
CA LEU A 421 -26.14 -4.40 -16.48
C LEU A 421 -25.85 -5.86 -16.15
N GLN A 422 -25.69 -6.15 -14.86
CA GLN A 422 -25.53 -7.51 -14.35
C GLN A 422 -26.28 -7.69 -13.05
N GLU A 423 -26.80 -8.90 -12.86
CA GLU A 423 -27.30 -9.39 -11.57
C GLU A 423 -26.14 -10.00 -10.80
N ARG A 424 -25.92 -9.56 -9.56
CA ARG A 424 -24.80 -10.03 -8.71
C ARG A 424 -25.22 -11.11 -7.73
N THR A 425 -26.31 -10.85 -7.02
CA THR A 425 -26.97 -11.78 -6.10
C THR A 425 -28.47 -11.67 -6.33
N GLU A 426 -29.23 -12.58 -5.75
CA GLU A 426 -30.69 -12.54 -5.86
C GLU A 426 -31.24 -11.16 -5.43
N ASP A 427 -31.88 -10.47 -6.39
CA ASP A 427 -32.45 -9.12 -6.25
C ASP A 427 -31.41 -8.00 -6.01
N ALA A 428 -30.18 -8.13 -6.54
CA ALA A 428 -29.18 -7.06 -6.58
C ALA A 428 -28.58 -6.90 -7.98
N TYR A 429 -28.90 -5.78 -8.63
CA TYR A 429 -28.45 -5.40 -9.96
C TYR A 429 -27.50 -4.21 -9.89
N GLN A 430 -26.59 -4.13 -10.85
CA GLN A 430 -25.73 -2.97 -11.02
C GLN A 430 -25.20 -2.84 -12.44
N PHE A 431 -24.53 -1.72 -12.72
CA PHE A 431 -23.67 -1.62 -13.88
C PHE A 431 -22.46 -2.54 -13.76
N ALA A 432 -22.01 -3.13 -14.87
CA ALA A 432 -20.81 -3.95 -14.95
C ALA A 432 -19.57 -3.17 -14.48
N HIS A 433 -19.54 -1.85 -14.74
CA HIS A 433 -18.54 -0.95 -14.20
C HIS A 433 -19.12 0.43 -13.84
N ARG A 434 -18.73 0.97 -12.68
CA ARG A 434 -19.18 2.29 -12.19
C ARG A 434 -18.88 3.42 -13.15
N THR A 435 -17.75 3.37 -13.86
CA THR A 435 -17.41 4.38 -14.88
C THR A 435 -18.45 4.48 -16.01
N PHE A 436 -19.11 3.38 -16.41
CA PHE A 436 -20.20 3.46 -17.40
C PHE A 436 -21.48 4.04 -16.79
N GLN A 437 -21.76 3.73 -15.52
CA GLN A 437 -22.82 4.41 -14.76
C GLN A 437 -22.57 5.92 -14.73
N ASP A 438 -21.38 6.35 -14.32
CA ASP A 438 -21.02 7.77 -14.23
C ASP A 438 -21.10 8.46 -15.60
N PHE A 439 -20.66 7.79 -16.67
CA PHE A 439 -20.74 8.30 -18.04
C PHE A 439 -22.18 8.48 -18.54
N LEU A 440 -23.04 7.48 -18.31
CA LEU A 440 -24.45 7.54 -18.72
C LEU A 440 -25.24 8.56 -17.89
N ALA A 441 -24.97 8.64 -16.59
CA ALA A 441 -25.55 9.67 -15.73
C ALA A 441 -25.12 11.08 -16.15
N ALA A 442 -23.84 11.25 -16.50
CA ALA A 442 -23.33 12.51 -17.02
C ALA A 442 -24.01 12.93 -18.33
N LYS A 443 -24.21 11.99 -19.28
CA LYS A 443 -24.95 12.24 -20.52
C LYS A 443 -26.37 12.74 -20.24
N GLU A 444 -27.09 12.03 -19.39
CA GLU A 444 -28.47 12.37 -19.00
C GLU A 444 -28.57 13.76 -18.36
N LEU A 445 -27.68 14.09 -17.43
CA LEU A 445 -27.68 15.38 -16.73
C LEU A 445 -27.42 16.56 -17.68
N VAL A 446 -26.65 16.34 -18.74
CA VAL A 446 -26.42 17.36 -19.77
C VAL A 446 -27.62 17.45 -20.72
N GLU A 447 -28.19 16.33 -21.15
CA GLU A 447 -29.35 16.31 -22.07
C GLU A 447 -30.63 16.89 -21.45
N ASP A 448 -30.85 16.68 -20.14
CA ASP A 448 -32.01 17.22 -19.39
C ASP A 448 -31.74 18.63 -18.79
N ASP A 449 -30.66 19.33 -19.17
CA ASP A 449 -30.29 20.69 -18.71
C ASP A 449 -30.12 20.83 -17.18
N HIS A 450 -29.53 19.81 -16.55
CA HIS A 450 -29.29 19.75 -15.10
C HIS A 450 -27.88 20.22 -14.68
N LEU A 451 -27.28 21.17 -15.42
CA LEU A 451 -25.95 21.70 -15.09
C LEU A 451 -25.87 22.34 -13.69
N ASN A 452 -26.96 22.98 -13.24
CA ASN A 452 -27.01 23.57 -11.90
C ASN A 452 -26.94 22.52 -10.79
N GLU A 453 -27.45 21.32 -11.04
CA GLU A 453 -27.35 20.19 -10.11
C GLU A 453 -25.91 19.70 -10.01
N LEU A 454 -25.23 19.53 -11.16
CA LEU A 454 -23.80 19.21 -11.21
C LEU A 454 -22.96 20.24 -10.44
N LEU A 455 -23.26 21.53 -10.60
CA LEU A 455 -22.58 22.61 -9.87
C LEU A 455 -22.88 22.60 -8.37
N GLY A 456 -24.10 22.24 -7.97
CA GLY A 456 -24.49 22.08 -6.57
C GLY A 456 -23.67 21.00 -5.86
N HIS A 457 -23.33 19.93 -6.57
CA HIS A 457 -22.53 18.80 -6.09
C HIS A 457 -21.03 18.94 -6.39
N ALA A 458 -20.54 20.09 -6.86
CA ALA A 458 -19.14 20.24 -7.28
C ALA A 458 -18.10 20.06 -6.15
N SER A 459 -18.53 20.20 -4.89
CA SER A 459 -17.68 19.91 -3.72
C SER A 459 -17.68 18.45 -3.32
N ASP A 460 -18.62 17.65 -3.84
CA ASP A 460 -18.79 16.26 -3.48
C ASP A 460 -17.88 15.42 -4.37
N GLU A 461 -16.90 14.74 -3.75
CA GLU A 461 -15.90 13.97 -4.49
C GLU A 461 -16.54 12.90 -5.39
N GLN A 462 -17.62 12.25 -4.93
CA GLN A 462 -18.35 11.24 -5.71
C GLN A 462 -18.88 11.76 -7.04
N TRP A 463 -19.13 13.07 -7.15
CA TRP A 463 -19.63 13.73 -8.34
C TRP A 463 -18.53 14.28 -9.24
N GLN A 464 -17.28 14.38 -8.77
CA GLN A 464 -16.20 14.96 -9.58
C GLN A 464 -15.96 14.20 -10.89
N ASP A 465 -16.01 12.86 -10.86
CA ASP A 465 -15.89 12.05 -12.07
C ASP A 465 -17.09 12.26 -13.00
N VAL A 466 -18.31 12.36 -12.46
CA VAL A 466 -19.52 12.63 -13.23
C VAL A 466 -19.44 14.01 -13.89
N ILE A 467 -18.98 15.04 -13.17
CA ILE A 467 -18.79 16.40 -13.69
C ILE A 467 -17.75 16.41 -14.81
N LEU A 468 -16.64 15.69 -14.64
CA LEU A 468 -15.60 15.60 -15.67
C LEU A 468 -16.11 14.89 -16.93
N LEU A 469 -16.90 13.82 -16.77
CA LEU A 469 -17.53 13.13 -17.89
C LEU A 469 -18.61 13.99 -18.55
N ALA A 470 -19.37 14.77 -17.76
CA ALA A 470 -20.39 15.70 -18.24
C ALA A 470 -19.78 16.79 -19.12
N ALA A 471 -18.59 17.30 -18.78
CA ALA A 471 -17.85 18.23 -19.63
C ALA A 471 -17.59 17.67 -21.04
N GLY A 472 -17.38 16.36 -21.17
CA GLY A 472 -17.26 15.69 -22.47
C GLY A 472 -18.58 15.55 -23.25
N HIS A 473 -19.72 15.58 -22.56
CA HIS A 473 -21.06 15.60 -23.17
C HIS A 473 -21.57 17.01 -23.49
N CYS A 474 -21.04 18.03 -22.82
CA CYS A 474 -21.45 19.41 -23.01
C CYS A 474 -21.18 19.91 -24.45
N GLY A 475 -22.19 20.59 -25.01
CA GLY A 475 -22.05 21.33 -26.25
C GLY A 475 -21.48 22.74 -26.05
N ARG A 476 -21.61 23.57 -27.09
CA ARG A 476 -21.06 24.93 -27.11
C ARG A 476 -21.71 25.89 -26.11
N ARG A 477 -22.90 25.57 -25.59
CA ARG A 477 -23.63 26.43 -24.64
C ARG A 477 -23.42 25.97 -23.20
N GLU A 478 -23.39 24.66 -23.02
CA GLU A 478 -23.37 23.97 -21.74
C GLU A 478 -21.98 24.05 -21.10
N LEU A 479 -20.92 23.84 -21.90
CA LEU A 479 -19.55 23.77 -21.36
C LEU A 479 -19.06 25.09 -20.74
N PRO A 480 -19.22 26.27 -21.37
CA PRO A 480 -18.89 27.54 -20.74
C PRO A 480 -19.63 27.77 -19.42
N THR A 481 -20.89 27.33 -19.33
CA THR A 481 -21.73 27.46 -18.13
C THR A 481 -21.21 26.59 -17.00
N LEU A 482 -20.87 25.32 -17.29
CA LEU A 482 -20.31 24.39 -16.32
C LEU A 482 -18.93 24.87 -15.82
N VAL A 483 -18.01 25.18 -16.74
CA VAL A 483 -16.65 25.63 -16.38
C VAL A 483 -16.69 26.96 -15.63
N GLY A 484 -17.49 27.93 -16.10
CA GLY A 484 -17.68 29.21 -15.43
C GLY A 484 -18.25 29.03 -14.03
N GLY A 485 -19.29 28.21 -13.88
CA GLY A 485 -19.92 27.90 -12.59
C GLY A 485 -18.95 27.26 -11.59
N LEU A 486 -18.08 26.34 -12.02
CA LEU A 486 -17.05 25.74 -11.16
C LEU A 486 -16.04 26.79 -10.67
N LEU A 487 -15.61 27.70 -11.56
CA LEU A 487 -14.74 28.81 -11.18
C LEU A 487 -15.41 29.74 -10.17
N ASP A 488 -16.67 30.09 -10.39
CA ASP A 488 -17.47 30.94 -9.51
C ASP A 488 -17.70 30.28 -8.13
N ALA A 489 -18.02 28.99 -8.11
CA ALA A 489 -18.12 28.21 -6.87
C ALA A 489 -16.79 28.20 -6.10
N GLY A 490 -15.66 28.06 -6.79
CA GLY A 490 -14.34 28.16 -6.18
C GLY A 490 -14.00 29.56 -5.67
N LEU A 491 -14.45 30.62 -6.36
CA LEU A 491 -14.27 32.01 -5.92
C LEU A 491 -15.09 32.35 -4.67
N ALA A 492 -16.23 31.69 -4.48
CA ALA A 492 -17.03 31.80 -3.26
C ALA A 492 -16.36 31.16 -2.03
N ARG A 493 -15.35 30.30 -2.22
CA ARG A 493 -14.58 29.70 -1.12
C ARG A 493 -13.43 30.58 -0.68
N THR A 494 -13.04 30.42 0.59
CA THR A 494 -11.90 31.13 1.19
C THR A 494 -10.64 30.97 0.33
N ARG A 495 -9.95 32.09 0.06
CA ARG A 495 -8.72 32.10 -0.73
C ARG A 495 -7.68 31.18 -0.09
N GLY A 496 -7.14 30.26 -0.88
CA GLY A 496 -6.15 29.28 -0.42
C GLY A 496 -6.72 28.04 0.29
N SER A 497 -8.05 27.91 0.42
CA SER A 497 -8.68 26.68 0.95
C SER A 497 -8.62 25.50 -0.02
N LEU A 498 -8.73 24.26 0.49
CA LEU A 498 -8.54 23.05 -0.32
C LEU A 498 -9.70 22.88 -1.30
N ALA A 499 -10.91 23.17 -0.82
CA ALA A 499 -12.12 23.21 -1.64
C ALA A 499 -11.97 24.16 -2.85
N ARG A 500 -11.33 25.33 -2.67
CA ARG A 500 -11.06 26.23 -3.79
C ARG A 500 -10.10 25.61 -4.80
N THR A 501 -8.99 25.03 -4.33
CA THR A 501 -8.02 24.33 -5.18
C THR A 501 -8.71 23.22 -5.97
N GLN A 502 -9.51 22.38 -5.31
CA GLN A 502 -10.25 21.27 -5.93
C GLN A 502 -11.20 21.75 -7.04
N LEU A 503 -12.00 22.79 -6.79
CA LEU A 503 -12.95 23.32 -7.76
C LEU A 503 -12.27 23.97 -8.98
N HIS A 504 -11.19 24.74 -8.75
CA HIS A 504 -10.44 25.39 -9.83
C HIS A 504 -9.65 24.37 -10.67
N VAL A 505 -9.09 23.33 -10.04
CA VAL A 505 -8.50 22.19 -10.77
C VAL A 505 -9.57 21.44 -11.57
N LEU A 506 -10.74 21.15 -10.98
CA LEU A 506 -11.83 20.48 -11.69
C LEU A 506 -12.27 21.28 -12.92
N ALA A 507 -12.39 22.61 -12.82
CA ALA A 507 -12.69 23.48 -13.94
C ALA A 507 -11.62 23.39 -15.05
N ALA A 508 -10.34 23.34 -14.68
CA ALA A 508 -9.25 23.19 -15.63
C ALA A 508 -9.23 21.81 -16.31
N LEU A 509 -9.54 20.74 -15.58
CA LEU A 509 -9.68 19.40 -16.16
C LEU A 509 -10.85 19.33 -17.16
N CYS A 510 -11.98 19.97 -16.84
CA CYS A 510 -13.10 20.11 -17.78
C CYS A 510 -12.70 20.88 -19.06
N GLU A 511 -11.84 21.89 -18.94
CA GLU A 511 -11.32 22.66 -20.08
C GLU A 511 -10.35 21.84 -20.94
N GLN A 512 -9.46 21.03 -20.35
CA GLN A 512 -8.54 20.15 -21.08
C GLN A 512 -9.24 19.13 -21.98
N HIS A 513 -10.48 18.77 -21.64
CA HIS A 513 -11.31 17.84 -22.43
C HIS A 513 -12.30 18.53 -23.37
N ALA A 514 -12.29 19.87 -23.40
CA ALA A 514 -13.18 20.66 -24.25
C ALA A 514 -12.83 20.51 -25.74
N THR A 515 -13.81 20.09 -26.54
CA THR A 515 -13.67 20.18 -28.01
C THR A 515 -13.72 21.64 -28.49
N TRP A 516 -14.48 22.48 -27.79
CA TRP A 516 -14.62 23.90 -28.08
C TRP A 516 -14.95 24.68 -26.81
N LEU A 517 -14.23 25.77 -26.58
CA LEU A 517 -14.49 26.75 -25.53
C LEU A 517 -14.10 28.13 -26.08
N ASP A 518 -14.79 29.19 -25.64
CA ASP A 518 -14.43 30.54 -26.04
C ASP A 518 -13.16 31.03 -25.32
N GLU A 519 -12.47 31.97 -25.94
CA GLU A 519 -11.17 32.45 -25.44
C GLU A 519 -11.29 33.18 -24.09
N ALA A 520 -12.42 33.85 -23.84
CA ALA A 520 -12.63 34.56 -22.58
C ALA A 520 -12.72 33.59 -21.41
N VAL A 521 -13.44 32.46 -21.56
CA VAL A 521 -13.51 31.43 -20.54
C VAL A 521 -12.17 30.69 -20.38
N ARG A 522 -11.46 30.36 -21.48
CA ARG A 522 -10.10 29.77 -21.37
C ARG A 522 -9.15 30.64 -20.59
N GLU A 523 -9.12 31.94 -20.89
CA GLU A 523 -8.26 32.88 -20.20
C GLU A 523 -8.66 33.04 -18.72
N ARG A 524 -9.95 32.93 -18.41
CA ARG A 524 -10.45 32.91 -17.02
C ARG A 524 -10.00 31.65 -16.27
N VAL A 525 -10.09 30.47 -16.89
CA VAL A 525 -9.56 29.21 -16.35
C VAL A 525 -8.06 29.34 -16.13
N ARG A 526 -7.30 29.73 -17.15
CA ARG A 526 -5.84 29.86 -17.10
C ARG A 526 -5.40 30.76 -15.95
N ARG A 527 -6.04 31.93 -15.77
CA ARG A 527 -5.75 32.85 -14.68
C ARG A 527 -5.99 32.24 -13.31
N HIS A 528 -7.15 31.63 -13.09
CA HIS A 528 -7.50 31.06 -11.79
C HIS A 528 -6.70 29.79 -11.46
N THR A 529 -6.36 28.99 -12.46
CA THR A 529 -5.47 27.84 -12.30
C THR A 529 -4.04 28.30 -11.99
N ALA A 530 -3.53 29.32 -12.68
CA ALA A 530 -2.21 29.89 -12.39
C ALA A 530 -2.12 30.48 -10.96
N ASP A 531 -3.20 31.09 -10.46
CA ASP A 531 -3.27 31.62 -9.07
C ASP A 531 -3.11 30.54 -7.97
N LEU A 532 -3.22 29.25 -8.34
CA LEU A 532 -2.99 28.12 -7.43
C LEU A 532 -1.50 27.78 -7.24
N PHE A 533 -0.62 28.32 -8.09
CA PHE A 533 0.81 28.05 -8.07
C PHE A 533 1.60 29.22 -7.44
N PRO A 534 2.67 28.92 -6.66
CA PRO A 534 3.05 27.60 -6.17
C PRO A 534 2.03 27.00 -5.17
N PRO A 535 2.03 25.67 -4.96
CA PRO A 535 1.19 25.04 -3.96
C PRO A 535 1.35 25.73 -2.60
N ARG A 536 0.24 26.04 -1.93
CA ARG A 536 0.25 26.76 -0.65
C ARG A 536 0.41 25.81 0.52
N ARG A 537 -0.14 24.60 0.40
CA ARG A 537 -0.06 23.54 1.40
C ARG A 537 0.31 22.20 0.76
N PHE A 538 0.72 21.25 1.58
CA PHE A 538 1.07 19.91 1.11
C PHE A 538 -0.14 19.15 0.56
N GLU A 539 -1.33 19.38 1.10
CA GLU A 539 -2.59 18.79 0.65
C GLU A 539 -3.03 19.30 -0.74
N ASP A 540 -2.52 20.45 -1.18
CA ASP A 540 -2.78 20.96 -2.53
C ASP A 540 -2.04 20.13 -3.61
N VAL A 541 -0.92 19.50 -3.26
CA VAL A 541 -0.06 18.77 -4.22
C VAL A 541 -0.78 17.64 -4.96
N PRO A 542 -1.44 16.67 -4.29
CA PRO A 542 -2.15 15.60 -4.99
C PRO A 542 -3.32 16.11 -5.85
N VAL A 543 -3.93 17.25 -5.47
CA VAL A 543 -5.00 17.86 -6.25
C VAL A 543 -4.44 18.52 -7.51
N LEU A 544 -3.37 19.31 -7.38
CA LEU A 544 -2.71 19.99 -8.50
C LEU A 544 -2.03 19.01 -9.47
N ALA A 545 -1.50 17.89 -8.97
CA ALA A 545 -0.88 16.85 -9.79
C ALA A 545 -1.87 16.22 -10.79
N ARG A 546 -3.18 16.33 -10.56
CA ARG A 546 -4.21 15.89 -11.53
C ARG A 546 -4.16 16.64 -12.86
N LEU A 547 -3.60 17.86 -12.88
CA LEU A 547 -3.37 18.63 -14.11
C LEU A 547 -2.21 18.07 -14.95
N GLU A 548 -1.50 17.07 -14.45
CA GLU A 548 -0.40 16.36 -15.11
C GLU A 548 0.67 17.35 -15.63
N THR A 549 1.08 17.23 -16.88
CA THR A 549 2.11 18.10 -17.50
C THR A 549 1.71 19.56 -17.56
N THR A 550 0.40 19.88 -17.49
CA THR A 550 -0.06 21.27 -17.44
C THR A 550 0.34 21.94 -16.13
N ALA A 551 0.40 21.20 -15.02
CA ALA A 551 0.89 21.73 -13.74
C ALA A 551 2.34 22.21 -13.84
N LEU A 552 3.17 21.47 -14.57
CA LEU A 552 4.60 21.77 -14.73
C LEU A 552 4.80 23.13 -15.44
N GLY A 553 4.00 23.40 -16.47
CA GLY A 553 4.04 24.68 -17.20
C GLY A 553 3.51 25.89 -16.42
N LEU A 554 2.88 25.67 -15.26
CA LEU A 554 2.37 26.72 -14.36
C LEU A 554 3.27 26.94 -13.14
N LEU A 555 4.36 26.18 -13.02
CA LEU A 555 5.31 26.34 -11.93
C LEU A 555 5.99 27.72 -11.99
N PRO A 556 6.31 28.31 -10.83
CA PRO A 556 7.14 29.52 -10.80
C PRO A 556 8.53 29.24 -11.36
N ALA A 557 9.23 30.29 -11.81
CA ALA A 557 10.59 30.15 -12.33
C ALA A 557 11.52 29.56 -11.23
N PRO A 558 12.40 28.60 -11.56
CA PRO A 558 13.40 28.09 -10.62
C PRO A 558 14.22 29.23 -10.00
N GLY A 559 14.39 29.23 -8.68
CA GLY A 559 15.11 30.28 -7.94
C GLY A 559 14.28 31.52 -7.57
N SER A 560 13.00 31.59 -7.95
CA SER A 560 12.13 32.74 -7.62
C SER A 560 11.46 32.68 -6.24
N LEU A 561 11.42 31.51 -5.62
CA LEU A 561 10.88 31.28 -4.27
C LEU A 561 11.98 31.43 -3.20
N PRO A 562 11.66 31.97 -2.00
CA PRO A 562 12.59 32.04 -0.88
C PRO A 562 13.02 30.65 -0.40
N GLU A 563 14.33 30.43 -0.22
CA GLU A 563 14.92 29.16 0.19
C GLU A 563 14.56 28.76 1.62
N GLU A 564 14.28 29.73 2.49
CA GLU A 564 13.98 29.50 3.92
C GLU A 564 12.53 29.04 4.17
N THR A 565 11.74 28.85 3.12
CA THR A 565 10.34 28.41 3.20
C THR A 565 10.16 26.99 2.69
N ASP A 566 9.07 26.32 3.07
CA ASP A 566 8.73 25.00 2.50
C ASP A 566 8.21 25.07 1.06
N ALA A 567 8.16 26.25 0.43
CA ALA A 567 7.60 26.41 -0.91
C ALA A 567 8.40 25.64 -1.98
N PRO A 568 9.75 25.64 -1.99
CA PRO A 568 10.53 24.82 -2.91
C PRO A 568 10.30 23.32 -2.73
N VAL A 569 10.12 22.86 -1.49
CA VAL A 569 9.83 21.45 -1.16
C VAL A 569 8.46 21.04 -1.70
N ARG A 570 7.42 21.88 -1.52
CA ARG A 570 6.09 21.59 -2.07
C ARG A 570 6.08 21.53 -3.61
N VAL A 571 6.86 22.38 -4.27
CA VAL A 571 7.01 22.31 -5.74
C VAL A 571 7.78 21.07 -6.16
N ALA A 572 8.87 20.71 -5.47
CA ALA A 572 9.60 19.47 -5.72
C ALA A 572 8.70 18.24 -5.57
N LEU A 573 7.87 18.20 -4.52
CA LEU A 573 6.87 17.15 -4.32
C LEU A 573 5.86 17.10 -5.47
N LEU A 574 5.40 18.25 -5.98
CA LEU A 574 4.51 18.30 -7.14
C LEU A 574 5.17 17.77 -8.42
N ILE A 575 6.41 18.18 -8.70
CA ILE A 575 7.18 17.70 -9.86
C ILE A 575 7.33 16.17 -9.76
N ASN A 576 7.70 15.67 -8.58
CA ASN A 576 7.81 14.23 -8.32
C ASN A 576 6.48 13.51 -8.51
N THR A 577 5.39 14.04 -7.93
CA THR A 577 4.06 13.43 -8.03
C THR A 577 3.56 13.35 -9.48
N VAL A 578 3.88 14.34 -10.33
CA VAL A 578 3.59 14.28 -11.77
C VAL A 578 4.48 13.25 -12.46
N GLY A 579 5.80 13.28 -12.18
CA GLY A 579 6.77 12.30 -12.66
C GLY A 579 6.85 12.17 -14.18
N GLY A 580 7.43 11.06 -14.64
CA GLY A 580 7.52 10.74 -16.07
C GLY A 580 8.58 11.55 -16.84
N ALA A 581 8.67 11.29 -18.15
CA ALA A 581 9.71 11.86 -19.01
C ALA A 581 9.63 13.40 -19.12
N GLU A 582 8.42 13.94 -19.20
CA GLU A 582 8.16 15.38 -19.35
C GLU A 582 8.54 16.19 -18.10
N ALA A 583 8.58 15.56 -16.92
CA ALA A 583 8.99 16.21 -15.67
C ALA A 583 10.52 16.25 -15.48
N VAL A 584 11.31 15.50 -16.26
CA VAL A 584 12.78 15.44 -16.12
C VAL A 584 13.44 16.83 -16.25
N PRO A 585 13.10 17.68 -17.25
CA PRO A 585 13.70 19.00 -17.37
C PRO A 585 13.38 19.91 -16.16
N TYR A 586 12.15 19.83 -15.65
CA TYR A 586 11.71 20.60 -14.48
C TYR A 586 12.45 20.14 -13.22
N ALA A 587 12.57 18.82 -12.99
CA ALA A 587 13.33 18.27 -11.88
C ALA A 587 14.81 18.70 -11.93
N ARG A 588 15.42 18.67 -13.12
CA ARG A 588 16.80 19.13 -13.34
C ARG A 588 16.98 20.60 -13.02
N GLU A 589 16.10 21.46 -13.51
CA GLU A 589 16.19 22.90 -13.27
C GLU A 589 15.90 23.25 -11.81
N TRP A 590 14.93 22.55 -11.20
CA TRP A 590 14.57 22.76 -9.79
C TRP A 590 15.67 22.36 -8.84
N VAL A 591 16.31 21.20 -9.05
CA VAL A 591 17.39 20.74 -8.17
C VAL A 591 18.65 21.60 -8.26
N LEU A 592 18.91 22.19 -9.44
CA LEU A 592 19.98 23.15 -9.63
C LEU A 592 19.70 24.48 -8.93
N ALA A 593 18.44 24.92 -8.90
CA ALA A 593 18.03 26.14 -8.23
C ALA A 593 17.89 25.96 -6.70
N TYR A 594 17.49 24.78 -6.25
CA TYR A 594 17.25 24.44 -4.84
C TYR A 594 17.92 23.12 -4.46
N PRO A 595 19.25 23.12 -4.22
CA PRO A 595 20.00 21.89 -3.91
C PRO A 595 19.47 21.12 -2.69
N SER A 596 18.84 21.81 -1.73
CA SER A 596 18.20 21.20 -0.55
C SER A 596 17.06 20.23 -0.89
N THR A 597 16.47 20.32 -2.08
CA THR A 597 15.44 19.40 -2.58
C THR A 597 16.01 18.15 -3.24
N GLY A 598 17.33 18.06 -3.38
CA GLY A 598 18.03 16.91 -3.95
C GLY A 598 17.62 15.56 -3.35
N PRO A 599 17.56 15.42 -2.01
CA PRO A 599 17.08 14.18 -1.38
C PRO A 599 15.68 13.78 -1.84
N ASP A 600 14.74 14.71 -1.99
CA ASP A 600 13.36 14.42 -2.41
C ASP A 600 13.30 13.88 -3.85
N PHE A 601 14.12 14.43 -4.74
CA PHE A 601 14.27 13.96 -6.11
C PHE A 601 14.94 12.58 -6.20
N ALA A 602 16.05 12.39 -5.48
CA ALA A 602 16.76 11.10 -5.45
C ALA A 602 15.83 9.96 -5.00
N ARG A 603 15.06 10.23 -3.96
CA ARG A 603 14.04 9.34 -3.41
C ARG A 603 12.92 8.98 -4.39
N SER A 604 12.55 9.90 -5.28
CA SER A 604 11.43 9.76 -6.20
C SER A 604 11.84 9.26 -7.60
N TRP A 605 13.11 8.90 -7.83
CA TRP A 605 13.60 8.57 -9.16
C TRP A 605 12.93 7.35 -9.82
N SER A 606 12.27 6.47 -9.05
CA SER A 606 11.43 5.38 -9.56
C SER A 606 10.22 5.86 -10.36
N GLN A 607 9.79 7.11 -10.16
CA GLN A 607 8.67 7.74 -10.86
C GLN A 607 9.07 8.26 -12.26
N TYR A 608 10.34 8.13 -12.64
CA TYR A 608 10.90 8.68 -13.86
C TYR A 608 11.55 7.60 -14.74
N PRO A 609 11.73 7.85 -16.05
CA PRO A 609 12.57 7.01 -16.89
C PRO A 609 14.00 6.97 -16.34
N THR A 610 14.45 5.77 -15.94
CA THR A 610 15.68 5.58 -15.16
C THR A 610 16.92 6.22 -15.77
N GLU A 611 17.20 5.91 -17.04
CA GLU A 611 18.44 6.33 -17.69
C GLU A 611 18.49 7.85 -17.96
N PRO A 612 17.47 8.49 -18.57
CA PRO A 612 17.44 9.95 -18.70
C PRO A 612 17.50 10.67 -17.35
N TYR A 613 16.78 10.17 -16.34
CA TYR A 613 16.72 10.81 -15.03
C TYR A 613 18.05 10.73 -14.28
N ALA A 614 18.73 9.58 -14.31
CA ALA A 614 20.04 9.43 -13.69
C ALA A 614 21.07 10.41 -14.28
N ARG A 615 21.09 10.51 -15.62
CA ARG A 615 22.00 11.41 -16.35
C ARG A 615 21.69 12.90 -16.14
N GLU A 616 20.42 13.26 -16.08
CA GLU A 616 20.00 14.66 -16.10
C GLU A 616 19.73 15.23 -14.70
N VAL A 617 19.28 14.43 -13.75
CA VAL A 617 18.92 14.89 -12.41
C VAL A 617 19.90 14.34 -11.37
N LEU A 618 20.04 13.02 -11.25
CA LEU A 618 20.89 12.44 -10.19
C LEU A 618 22.36 12.88 -10.27
N ALA A 619 22.90 13.00 -11.48
CA ALA A 619 24.25 13.49 -11.71
C ALA A 619 24.52 14.92 -11.16
N ARG A 620 23.48 15.67 -10.77
CA ARG A 620 23.54 17.05 -10.27
C ARG A 620 23.17 17.18 -8.79
N ILE A 621 22.74 16.09 -8.16
CA ILE A 621 22.39 16.09 -6.73
C ILE A 621 23.68 16.02 -5.92
N ASP A 622 23.71 16.71 -4.77
CA ASP A 622 24.81 16.59 -3.82
C ASP A 622 24.87 15.16 -3.24
N PRO A 623 25.93 14.40 -3.52
CA PRO A 623 26.02 13.00 -3.09
C PRO A 623 26.23 12.84 -1.57
N ARG A 624 26.67 13.89 -0.86
CA ARG A 624 26.98 13.80 0.59
C ARG A 624 25.75 13.79 1.48
N SER A 625 24.68 14.42 1.02
CA SER A 625 23.42 14.58 1.74
C SER A 625 22.33 13.61 1.26
N THR A 626 22.66 12.71 0.34
CA THR A 626 21.68 11.89 -0.38
C THR A 626 21.92 10.39 -0.18
N LEU A 627 20.91 9.70 0.34
CA LEU A 627 20.78 8.25 0.27
C LEU A 627 19.96 7.89 -0.97
N LEU A 628 20.55 7.16 -1.91
CA LEU A 628 19.86 6.72 -3.12
C LEU A 628 19.41 5.26 -3.00
N THR A 629 18.10 5.03 -3.05
CA THR A 629 17.50 3.69 -3.02
C THR A 629 17.40 3.10 -4.42
N VAL A 630 17.94 1.90 -4.61
CA VAL A 630 18.01 1.15 -5.87
C VAL A 630 17.20 -0.13 -5.69
N SER A 631 16.21 -0.32 -6.56
CA SER A 631 15.24 -1.41 -6.45
C SER A 631 15.12 -2.29 -7.69
N THR A 632 15.74 -1.88 -8.80
CA THR A 632 15.70 -2.62 -10.07
C THR A 632 17.08 -2.71 -10.70
N ALA A 633 17.28 -3.73 -11.56
CA ALA A 633 18.53 -3.90 -12.31
C ALA A 633 18.84 -2.70 -13.21
N GLY A 634 17.81 -2.08 -13.82
CA GLY A 634 17.96 -0.87 -14.62
C GLY A 634 18.47 0.31 -13.81
N GLN A 635 17.94 0.50 -12.59
CA GLN A 635 18.43 1.53 -11.66
C GLN A 635 19.87 1.29 -11.25
N LEU A 636 20.22 0.04 -10.95
CA LEU A 636 21.57 -0.36 -10.62
C LEU A 636 22.56 -0.02 -11.74
N ALA A 637 22.21 -0.38 -12.98
CA ALA A 637 23.03 -0.07 -14.15
C ALA A 637 23.20 1.45 -14.34
N ALA A 638 22.16 2.25 -14.07
CA ALA A 638 22.17 3.70 -14.24
C ALA A 638 23.03 4.46 -13.21
N LEU A 639 23.50 3.80 -12.13
CA LEU A 639 24.39 4.42 -11.13
C LEU A 639 25.71 4.94 -11.71
N HIS A 640 26.10 4.50 -12.91
CA HIS A 640 27.29 5.02 -13.60
C HIS A 640 27.22 6.53 -13.90
N HIS A 641 26.01 7.12 -13.93
CA HIS A 641 25.82 8.58 -14.07
C HIS A 641 26.05 9.36 -12.77
N ALA A 642 26.07 8.68 -11.63
CA ALA A 642 26.24 9.28 -10.31
C ALA A 642 27.38 8.58 -9.52
N PRO A 643 28.63 8.57 -10.04
CA PRO A 643 29.74 7.83 -9.43
C PRO A 643 30.19 8.37 -8.06
N ALA A 644 29.78 9.60 -7.72
CA ALA A 644 30.18 10.28 -6.50
C ALA A 644 29.29 9.98 -5.28
N LEU A 645 28.23 9.18 -5.43
CA LEU A 645 27.29 8.85 -4.36
C LEU A 645 28.00 8.27 -3.12
N VAL A 646 27.71 8.87 -1.96
CA VAL A 646 28.29 8.43 -0.67
C VAL A 646 27.50 7.25 -0.10
N SER A 647 26.18 7.29 -0.20
CA SER A 647 25.30 6.28 0.39
C SER A 647 24.34 5.69 -0.64
N VAL A 648 24.35 4.35 -0.76
CA VAL A 648 23.44 3.61 -1.65
C VAL A 648 22.69 2.57 -0.84
N GLU A 649 21.38 2.50 -1.04
CA GLU A 649 20.53 1.46 -0.48
C GLU A 649 20.06 0.53 -1.60
N LEU A 650 20.26 -0.77 -1.43
CA LEU A 650 19.75 -1.83 -2.29
C LEU A 650 18.52 -2.42 -1.61
N PHE A 651 17.37 -2.30 -2.27
CA PHE A 651 16.08 -2.72 -1.72
C PHE A 651 15.34 -3.66 -2.68
N GLY A 652 14.59 -4.62 -2.15
CA GLY A 652 13.75 -5.51 -2.94
C GLY A 652 14.53 -6.66 -3.60
N ALA A 653 13.91 -7.33 -4.57
CA ALA A 653 14.37 -8.62 -5.09
C ALA A 653 15.46 -8.53 -6.17
N LEU A 654 16.54 -7.81 -5.91
CA LEU A 654 17.72 -7.77 -6.78
C LEU A 654 18.46 -9.11 -6.70
N THR A 655 18.61 -9.78 -7.83
CA THR A 655 19.27 -11.10 -7.90
C THR A 655 20.79 -10.97 -7.87
N ASP A 656 21.47 -12.10 -7.59
CA ASP A 656 22.93 -12.16 -7.69
C ASP A 656 23.44 -11.79 -9.10
N GLU A 657 22.67 -12.11 -10.14
CA GLU A 657 23.00 -11.74 -11.53
C GLU A 657 22.90 -10.23 -11.76
N ASP A 658 21.83 -9.60 -11.26
CA ASP A 658 21.66 -8.14 -11.35
C ASP A 658 22.84 -7.44 -10.67
N LEU A 659 23.23 -7.88 -9.47
CA LEU A 659 24.30 -7.25 -8.70
C LEU A 659 25.70 -7.43 -9.31
N ARG A 660 25.91 -8.39 -10.21
CA ARG A 660 27.15 -8.45 -11.01
C ARG A 660 27.31 -7.27 -11.94
N SER A 661 26.21 -6.60 -12.30
CA SER A 661 26.22 -5.40 -13.13
C SER A 661 26.47 -4.11 -12.34
N PHE A 662 26.74 -4.19 -11.02
CA PHE A 662 27.09 -3.03 -10.20
C PHE A 662 28.22 -2.24 -10.87
N PRO A 663 28.00 -0.96 -11.20
CA PRO A 663 28.94 -0.23 -12.04
C PRO A 663 30.26 0.00 -11.30
N ARG A 664 31.37 -0.41 -11.92
CA ARG A 664 32.73 -0.32 -11.35
C ARG A 664 33.19 1.10 -10.99
N GLY A 665 32.50 2.13 -11.49
CA GLY A 665 32.76 3.53 -11.16
C GLY A 665 31.94 4.07 -9.98
N ALA A 666 30.91 3.35 -9.52
CA ALA A 666 30.14 3.70 -8.33
C ALA A 666 30.80 3.02 -7.12
N SER A 667 31.44 3.80 -6.26
CA SER A 667 32.13 3.29 -5.07
C SER A 667 31.56 3.97 -3.83
N PRO A 668 30.37 3.55 -3.36
CA PRO A 668 29.74 4.17 -2.20
C PRO A 668 30.58 3.92 -0.94
N GLU A 669 30.56 4.89 -0.05
CA GLU A 669 31.17 4.79 1.28
C GLU A 669 30.30 3.96 2.22
N PHE A 670 28.98 4.10 2.10
CA PHE A 670 27.98 3.35 2.86
C PHE A 670 27.05 2.58 1.92
N LEU A 671 26.98 1.27 2.12
CA LEU A 671 26.05 0.40 1.41
C LEU A 671 25.03 -0.18 2.39
N TYR A 672 23.75 0.00 2.08
CA TYR A 672 22.64 -0.59 2.82
C TYR A 672 21.99 -1.65 1.92
N ILE A 673 21.73 -2.84 2.46
CA ILE A 673 21.03 -3.93 1.78
C ILE A 673 19.85 -4.29 2.67
N MET A 674 18.65 -4.02 2.19
CA MET A 674 17.44 -4.03 3.01
C MET A 674 16.34 -4.85 2.31
N SER A 675 15.68 -5.73 3.05
CA SER A 675 14.50 -6.47 2.60
C SER A 675 14.67 -7.15 1.24
N ASN A 676 15.82 -7.82 1.01
CA ASN A 676 16.08 -8.56 -0.22
C ASN A 676 15.84 -10.07 -0.01
N PRO A 677 14.75 -10.64 -0.55
CA PRO A 677 14.38 -12.04 -0.32
C PRO A 677 15.14 -13.04 -1.19
N VAL A 678 15.91 -12.60 -2.19
CA VAL A 678 16.53 -13.48 -3.20
C VAL A 678 18.04 -13.49 -3.20
N LEU A 679 18.70 -12.46 -2.64
CA LEU A 679 20.15 -12.32 -2.59
C LEU A 679 20.81 -13.45 -1.79
N THR A 680 21.77 -14.14 -2.42
CA THR A 680 22.54 -15.19 -1.76
C THR A 680 24.04 -14.89 -1.70
N ASP A 681 24.56 -14.11 -2.64
CA ASP A 681 25.99 -13.84 -2.80
C ASP A 681 26.36 -12.37 -2.57
N LEU A 682 27.30 -12.13 -1.65
CA LEU A 682 27.84 -10.80 -1.34
C LEU A 682 29.12 -10.45 -2.12
N SER A 683 29.55 -11.29 -3.08
CA SER A 683 30.79 -11.07 -3.84
C SER A 683 30.82 -9.78 -4.64
N PHE A 684 29.66 -9.22 -5.01
CA PHE A 684 29.58 -7.93 -5.69
C PHE A 684 30.15 -6.77 -4.83
N THR A 685 30.15 -6.89 -3.50
CA THR A 685 30.70 -5.85 -2.60
C THR A 685 32.19 -5.59 -2.83
N LYS A 686 32.92 -6.56 -3.38
CA LYS A 686 34.32 -6.41 -3.82
C LYS A 686 34.48 -5.36 -4.92
N VAL A 687 33.44 -5.13 -5.73
CA VAL A 687 33.43 -4.09 -6.77
C VAL A 687 33.42 -2.69 -6.17
N CYS A 688 32.87 -2.50 -4.97
CA CYS A 688 32.89 -1.22 -4.25
C CYS A 688 34.31 -0.85 -3.77
N GLY A 689 35.22 -1.82 -3.70
CA GLY A 689 36.65 -1.63 -3.43
C GLY A 689 36.96 -1.06 -2.05
N ASP A 690 38.06 -0.31 -1.97
CA ASP A 690 38.63 0.23 -0.72
C ASP A 690 37.87 1.43 -0.14
N ARG A 691 36.77 1.86 -0.77
CA ARG A 691 35.98 3.01 -0.31
C ARG A 691 34.84 2.64 0.62
N LEU A 692 34.40 1.38 0.62
CA LEU A 692 33.28 0.94 1.43
C LEU A 692 33.68 0.88 2.90
N THR A 693 33.26 1.88 3.68
CA THR A 693 33.56 1.97 5.12
C THR A 693 32.43 1.44 5.98
N GLY A 694 31.19 1.48 5.49
CA GLY A 694 30.02 0.99 6.19
C GLY A 694 29.15 0.06 5.37
N LEU A 695 28.74 -1.06 5.96
CA LEU A 695 27.80 -2.01 5.37
C LEU A 695 26.69 -2.32 6.37
N SER A 696 25.44 -2.20 5.92
CA SER A 696 24.26 -2.64 6.67
C SER A 696 23.49 -3.68 5.87
N ILE A 697 23.22 -4.83 6.46
CA ILE A 697 22.41 -5.89 5.86
C ILE A 697 21.26 -6.20 6.82
N SER A 698 20.02 -6.07 6.35
CA SER A 698 18.86 -6.47 7.13
C SER A 698 17.77 -7.13 6.29
N GLU A 699 16.97 -8.01 6.90
CA GLU A 699 15.86 -8.70 6.24
C GLU A 699 16.28 -9.42 4.93
N CYS A 700 17.46 -10.05 4.94
CA CYS A 700 18.01 -10.77 3.78
C CYS A 700 18.12 -12.28 4.10
N PRO A 701 17.00 -13.04 4.06
CA PRO A 701 16.91 -14.39 4.64
C PRO A 701 17.72 -15.47 3.91
N ARG A 702 18.16 -15.20 2.68
CA ARG A 702 18.87 -16.18 1.83
C ARG A 702 20.39 -16.02 1.83
N ILE A 703 20.92 -14.99 2.48
CA ILE A 703 22.36 -14.84 2.67
C ILE A 703 22.83 -15.92 3.64
N ALA A 704 23.64 -16.86 3.15
CA ALA A 704 24.12 -17.99 3.94
C ALA A 704 25.56 -17.82 4.43
N THR A 705 26.33 -16.87 3.88
CA THR A 705 27.75 -16.68 4.19
C THR A 705 28.17 -15.22 4.10
N LEU A 706 29.10 -14.82 4.96
CA LEU A 706 29.73 -13.50 4.99
C LEU A 706 31.18 -13.52 4.47
N GLU A 707 31.63 -14.66 3.92
CA GLU A 707 33.00 -14.84 3.43
C GLU A 707 33.46 -13.75 2.44
N PRO A 708 32.61 -13.25 1.52
CA PRO A 708 33.00 -12.15 0.64
C PRO A 708 33.41 -10.86 1.35
N LEU A 709 32.89 -10.61 2.57
CA LEU A 709 33.18 -9.41 3.34
C LEU A 709 34.60 -9.41 3.92
N ALA A 710 35.18 -10.59 4.16
CA ALA A 710 36.55 -10.75 4.67
C ALA A 710 37.60 -10.06 3.77
N ALA A 711 37.27 -9.87 2.49
CA ALA A 711 38.13 -9.24 1.50
C ALA A 711 38.00 -7.71 1.44
N LEU A 712 37.24 -7.06 2.34
CA LEU A 712 37.01 -5.61 2.35
C LEU A 712 37.97 -4.91 3.34
N PRO A 713 39.05 -4.26 2.85
CA PRO A 713 40.11 -3.77 3.72
C PRO A 713 39.75 -2.50 4.51
N ALA A 714 38.73 -1.76 4.07
CA ALA A 714 38.32 -0.48 4.65
C ALA A 714 36.99 -0.54 5.43
N LEU A 715 36.43 -1.74 5.66
CA LEU A 715 35.15 -1.88 6.35
C LEU A 715 35.30 -1.62 7.85
N HIS A 716 34.80 -0.48 8.31
CA HIS A 716 34.88 -0.03 9.71
C HIS A 716 33.58 -0.25 10.48
N PHE A 717 32.43 -0.15 9.80
CA PHE A 717 31.09 -0.26 10.37
C PHE A 717 30.34 -1.42 9.71
N LEU A 718 29.82 -2.34 10.52
CA LEU A 718 29.02 -3.45 10.03
C LEU A 718 27.76 -3.60 10.88
N ARG A 719 26.61 -3.53 10.23
CA ARG A 719 25.31 -3.84 10.83
C ARG A 719 24.71 -5.06 10.15
N LEU A 720 24.32 -6.06 10.93
CA LEU A 720 23.75 -7.30 10.44
C LEU A 720 22.47 -7.65 11.18
N ASP A 721 21.45 -8.02 10.42
CA ASP A 721 20.34 -8.83 10.89
C ASP A 721 20.75 -10.31 10.86
N THR A 722 20.62 -10.96 12.01
CA THR A 722 21.12 -12.32 12.23
C THR A 722 19.99 -13.33 12.41
N GLU A 723 18.73 -12.95 12.18
CA GLU A 723 17.57 -13.83 12.42
C GLU A 723 17.67 -15.17 11.68
N LYS A 724 18.18 -15.16 10.44
CA LYS A 724 18.34 -16.34 9.57
C LYS A 724 19.79 -16.79 9.38
N LEU A 725 20.76 -16.11 10.01
CA LEU A 725 22.17 -16.47 9.92
C LEU A 725 22.51 -17.56 10.92
N THR A 726 23.23 -18.60 10.46
CA THR A 726 23.78 -19.64 11.34
C THR A 726 25.06 -19.14 12.02
N SER A 727 25.47 -19.75 13.15
CA SER A 727 26.74 -19.42 13.82
C SER A 727 27.94 -19.56 12.88
N ARG A 728 27.94 -20.59 12.02
CA ARG A 728 28.98 -20.78 11.00
C ARG A 728 29.04 -19.65 9.97
N ALA A 729 27.90 -19.03 9.64
CA ALA A 729 27.87 -17.90 8.72
C ALA A 729 28.57 -16.64 9.29
N LEU A 730 28.73 -16.57 10.62
CA LEU A 730 29.40 -15.48 11.31
C LEU A 730 30.93 -15.67 11.41
N GLU A 731 31.46 -16.87 11.18
CA GLU A 731 32.91 -17.18 11.21
C GLU A 731 33.79 -16.12 10.49
N PRO A 732 33.42 -15.61 9.30
CA PRO A 732 34.19 -14.60 8.59
C PRO A 732 34.36 -13.28 9.35
N LEU A 733 33.50 -12.95 10.33
CA LEU A 733 33.62 -11.72 11.13
C LEU A 733 34.96 -11.61 11.86
N GLY A 734 35.51 -12.75 12.31
CA GLY A 734 36.82 -12.78 13.00
C GLY A 734 38.00 -12.42 12.09
N SER A 735 37.81 -12.45 10.77
CA SER A 735 38.84 -12.10 9.79
C SER A 735 38.80 -10.62 9.36
N LEU A 736 37.78 -9.86 9.78
CA LEU A 736 37.64 -8.44 9.45
C LEU A 736 38.60 -7.57 10.26
N SER A 737 39.80 -7.36 9.72
CA SER A 737 40.92 -6.71 10.43
C SER A 737 40.76 -5.21 10.62
N SER A 738 39.79 -4.55 9.98
CA SER A 738 39.58 -3.09 10.06
C SER A 738 38.29 -2.70 10.78
N LEU A 739 37.50 -3.68 11.22
CA LEU A 739 36.19 -3.46 11.82
C LEU A 739 36.31 -2.80 13.20
N ARG A 740 35.63 -1.67 13.38
CA ARG A 740 35.63 -0.90 14.64
C ARG A 740 34.26 -0.92 15.33
N SER A 741 33.19 -0.96 14.57
CA SER A 741 31.83 -0.97 15.08
C SER A 741 31.03 -2.12 14.48
N LEU A 742 30.47 -2.95 15.36
CA LEU A 742 29.65 -4.11 15.00
C LEU A 742 28.28 -3.99 15.65
N THR A 743 27.23 -4.02 14.84
CA THR A 743 25.84 -4.04 15.29
C THR A 743 25.16 -5.33 14.84
N LEU A 744 24.68 -6.13 15.79
CA LEU A 744 23.98 -7.38 15.53
C LEU A 744 22.54 -7.28 16.04
N THR A 745 21.60 -7.43 15.11
CA THR A 745 20.16 -7.36 15.38
C THR A 745 19.49 -8.70 15.14
N SER A 746 18.38 -8.94 15.83
CA SER A 746 17.59 -10.18 15.74
C SER A 746 18.38 -11.45 16.07
N MET A 747 19.35 -11.33 16.96
CA MET A 747 20.23 -12.43 17.36
C MET A 747 19.46 -13.62 17.89
N SER A 748 19.73 -14.78 17.30
CA SER A 748 19.21 -16.10 17.68
C SER A 748 20.23 -16.95 18.45
N ALA A 749 21.53 -16.62 18.33
CA ALA A 749 22.59 -17.25 19.11
C ALA A 749 22.38 -17.01 20.61
N GLY A 750 22.74 -17.99 21.44
CA GLY A 750 22.51 -17.95 22.88
C GLY A 750 23.60 -17.24 23.66
N HIS A 751 24.83 -17.17 23.11
CA HIS A 751 26.00 -16.68 23.83
C HIS A 751 26.86 -15.72 23.00
N LEU A 752 27.49 -14.74 23.66
CA LEU A 752 28.46 -13.85 23.04
C LEU A 752 29.71 -14.59 22.53
N SER A 753 30.09 -15.69 23.19
CA SER A 753 31.17 -16.59 22.75
C SER A 753 30.93 -17.25 21.39
N ASP A 754 29.68 -17.29 20.92
CA ASP A 754 29.33 -17.83 19.61
C ASP A 754 29.71 -16.86 18.47
N ILE A 755 30.06 -15.61 18.81
CA ILE A 755 30.44 -14.56 17.86
C ILE A 755 31.97 -14.53 17.76
N PRO A 756 32.56 -14.76 16.58
CA PRO A 756 33.99 -14.67 16.38
C PRO A 756 34.50 -13.27 16.68
N VAL A 757 35.62 -13.18 17.41
CA VAL A 757 36.19 -11.91 17.85
C VAL A 757 37.08 -11.31 16.76
N SER A 758 36.76 -10.10 16.32
CA SER A 758 37.74 -9.24 15.63
C SER A 758 38.45 -8.37 16.67
N GLY A 759 39.78 -8.42 16.69
CA GLY A 759 40.59 -7.78 17.72
C GLY A 759 40.58 -6.25 17.75
N LEU A 760 39.93 -5.57 16.79
CA LEU A 760 39.87 -4.11 16.69
C LEU A 760 38.50 -3.50 16.96
N VAL A 761 37.48 -4.31 17.25
CA VAL A 761 36.12 -3.79 17.53
C VAL A 761 36.13 -3.03 18.85
N THR A 762 35.78 -1.75 18.77
CA THR A 762 35.68 -0.84 19.93
C THR A 762 34.23 -0.57 20.34
N HIS A 763 33.28 -0.71 19.42
CA HIS A 763 31.85 -0.53 19.67
C HIS A 763 31.08 -1.78 19.28
N LEU A 764 30.33 -2.35 20.21
CA LEU A 764 29.49 -3.53 19.99
C LEU A 764 28.07 -3.25 20.43
N MET A 765 27.11 -3.39 19.52
CA MET A 765 25.69 -3.28 19.80
C MET A 765 25.00 -4.61 19.50
N ILE A 766 24.24 -5.13 20.46
CA ILE A 766 23.51 -6.39 20.34
C ILE A 766 22.04 -6.17 20.71
N ARG A 767 21.15 -6.63 19.84
CA ARG A 767 19.71 -6.64 20.05
C ARG A 767 19.15 -8.05 19.79
N PRO A 768 19.09 -8.91 20.82
CA PRO A 768 18.63 -10.28 20.69
C PRO A 768 17.10 -10.37 20.68
N THR A 769 16.60 -11.49 20.14
CA THR A 769 15.16 -11.84 20.12
C THR A 769 14.78 -12.85 21.19
N ARG A 770 15.78 -13.46 21.84
CA ARG A 770 15.66 -14.45 22.90
C ARG A 770 16.64 -14.10 24.02
N PRO A 771 16.51 -14.68 25.22
CA PRO A 771 17.48 -14.51 26.28
C PRO A 771 18.91 -14.80 25.79
N PHE A 772 19.83 -13.85 25.98
CA PHE A 772 21.20 -13.87 25.47
C PHE A 772 22.23 -13.75 26.59
N ALA A 773 23.18 -14.67 26.68
CA ALA A 773 24.24 -14.65 27.69
C ALA A 773 25.50 -13.94 27.18
N VAL A 774 26.04 -13.03 27.97
CA VAL A 774 27.25 -12.22 27.64
C VAL A 774 28.58 -12.92 27.99
N THR A 775 28.56 -14.23 28.19
CA THR A 775 29.76 -15.05 28.46
C THR A 775 30.74 -14.95 27.29
N GLY A 776 32.03 -14.70 27.56
CA GLY A 776 33.07 -14.51 26.53
C GLY A 776 33.41 -13.05 26.23
N LEU A 777 32.85 -12.08 26.98
CA LEU A 777 33.14 -10.65 26.82
C LEU A 777 34.63 -10.33 27.02
N GLU A 778 35.33 -11.08 27.87
CA GLU A 778 36.76 -10.95 28.13
C GLU A 778 37.65 -11.17 26.90
N ALA A 779 37.12 -11.83 25.86
CA ALA A 779 37.83 -12.00 24.60
C ALA A 779 37.90 -10.69 23.77
N TRP A 780 37.00 -9.73 24.02
CA TRP A 780 36.88 -8.46 23.29
C TRP A 780 37.80 -7.37 23.85
N LYS A 781 39.11 -7.57 23.76
CA LYS A 781 40.13 -6.72 24.42
C LYS A 781 40.14 -5.24 24.04
N SER A 782 39.62 -4.89 22.87
CA SER A 782 39.59 -3.51 22.36
C SER A 782 38.25 -2.80 22.59
N LEU A 783 37.28 -3.47 23.21
CA LEU A 783 35.93 -2.96 23.37
C LEU A 783 35.87 -1.84 24.41
N THR A 784 35.34 -0.68 24.01
CA THR A 784 35.18 0.51 24.85
C THR A 784 33.72 0.91 25.06
N SER A 785 32.84 0.55 24.13
CA SER A 785 31.41 0.84 24.17
C SER A 785 30.59 -0.43 23.91
N LEU A 786 29.63 -0.72 24.78
CA LEU A 786 28.76 -1.89 24.71
C LEU A 786 27.28 -1.48 24.85
N ALA A 787 26.50 -1.78 23.81
CA ALA A 787 25.07 -1.54 23.77
C ALA A 787 24.28 -2.86 23.76
N LEU A 788 23.39 -3.03 24.73
CA LEU A 788 22.60 -4.24 24.98
C LEU A 788 21.12 -3.86 25.11
N HIS A 789 20.36 -4.00 24.02
CA HIS A 789 18.94 -3.68 23.98
C HIS A 789 18.07 -4.95 24.02
N ASN A 790 16.82 -4.86 24.50
CA ASN A 790 15.86 -5.97 24.72
C ASN A 790 16.23 -6.92 25.91
N ALA A 791 15.47 -8.00 26.10
CA ALA A 791 15.48 -8.83 27.32
C ALA A 791 16.72 -9.74 27.43
N PHE A 792 17.44 -9.61 28.54
CA PHE A 792 18.60 -10.44 28.91
C PHE A 792 18.29 -11.33 30.12
N PRO A 793 18.79 -12.57 30.19
CA PRO A 793 18.82 -13.36 31.42
C PRO A 793 19.89 -12.80 32.36
N THR A 794 19.48 -12.58 33.61
CA THR A 794 20.10 -11.73 34.65
C THR A 794 21.35 -12.33 35.33
N THR A 795 22.15 -13.13 34.64
CA THR A 795 23.31 -13.80 35.27
C THR A 795 24.57 -13.70 34.42
N GLY A 796 25.51 -12.86 34.84
CA GLY A 796 26.92 -12.89 34.44
C GLY A 796 27.46 -11.58 33.88
N LEU A 797 26.62 -10.56 33.64
CA LEU A 797 27.05 -9.29 33.05
C LEU A 797 27.95 -8.50 34.01
N SER A 798 27.60 -8.46 35.29
CA SER A 798 28.39 -7.80 36.34
C SER A 798 29.79 -8.39 36.51
N GLU A 799 29.95 -9.70 36.36
CA GLU A 799 31.24 -10.39 36.45
C GLU A 799 32.06 -10.16 35.18
N ALA A 800 31.43 -10.29 34.01
CA ALA A 800 32.04 -10.00 32.72
C ALA A 800 32.61 -8.57 32.65
N LEU A 801 31.83 -7.55 33.04
CA LEU A 801 32.27 -6.15 33.06
C LEU A 801 33.41 -5.88 34.06
N ARG A 802 33.49 -6.62 35.18
CA ARG A 802 34.61 -6.52 36.12
C ARG A 802 35.89 -7.13 35.58
N THR A 803 35.78 -8.20 34.79
CA THR A 803 36.93 -8.90 34.21
C THR A 803 37.41 -8.30 32.88
N GLY A 804 36.54 -7.60 32.14
CA GLY A 804 36.84 -6.96 30.86
C GLY A 804 37.27 -5.50 31.03
N THR A 805 38.57 -5.21 30.98
CA THR A 805 39.13 -3.96 31.54
C THR A 805 39.12 -2.74 30.60
N GLY A 806 38.12 -2.56 29.74
CA GLY A 806 38.14 -1.49 28.72
C GLY A 806 36.83 -0.72 28.49
N ILE A 807 35.70 -1.19 28.99
CA ILE A 807 34.38 -0.67 28.62
C ILE A 807 34.04 0.55 29.46
N THR A 808 34.05 1.74 28.87
CA THR A 808 33.76 3.01 29.54
C THR A 808 32.35 3.54 29.26
N ASP A 809 31.70 3.01 28.24
CA ASP A 809 30.40 3.44 27.72
C ASP A 809 29.43 2.25 27.63
N LEU A 810 28.25 2.40 28.23
CA LEU A 810 27.19 1.38 28.29
C LEU A 810 25.85 1.95 27.85
N ASP A 811 25.17 1.27 26.92
CA ASP A 811 23.76 1.54 26.58
C ASP A 811 22.93 0.29 26.85
N LEU A 812 21.99 0.34 27.80
CA LEU A 812 21.35 -0.85 28.36
C LEU A 812 19.82 -0.78 28.32
N SER A 813 19.16 -1.93 28.17
CA SER A 813 17.75 -2.07 28.49
C SER A 813 17.53 -2.00 30.02
N ALA A 814 16.32 -1.63 30.46
CA ALA A 814 15.95 -1.61 31.87
C ALA A 814 16.29 -2.91 32.61
N SER A 815 16.06 -4.07 31.96
CA SER A 815 16.36 -5.38 32.53
C SER A 815 17.85 -5.63 32.77
N ALA A 816 18.71 -5.19 31.85
CA ALA A 816 20.15 -5.34 31.97
C ALA A 816 20.72 -4.36 33.02
N LEU A 817 20.17 -3.15 33.09
CA LEU A 817 20.52 -2.18 34.13
C LEU A 817 20.21 -2.75 35.53
N HIS A 818 19.02 -3.31 35.72
CA HIS A 818 18.59 -3.82 37.03
C HIS A 818 19.52 -4.90 37.61
N GLU A 819 20.06 -5.81 36.78
CA GLU A 819 21.08 -6.77 37.22
C GLU A 819 22.31 -6.05 37.78
N LEU A 820 22.83 -5.05 37.07
CA LEU A 820 24.02 -4.29 37.48
C LEU A 820 23.81 -3.52 38.78
N LEU A 821 22.61 -2.96 38.96
CA LEU A 821 22.26 -2.21 40.17
C LEU A 821 22.25 -3.07 41.44
N THR A 822 22.15 -4.40 41.31
CA THR A 822 22.24 -5.35 42.43
C THR A 822 23.66 -5.83 42.73
N GLY A 823 24.63 -5.46 41.87
CA GLY A 823 26.02 -5.89 41.94
C GLY A 823 26.95 -4.93 42.72
N GLU A 824 28.25 -5.14 42.56
CA GLU A 824 29.29 -4.26 43.11
C GLU A 824 29.56 -3.04 42.20
N PRO A 825 30.20 -1.96 42.72
CA PRO A 825 30.50 -0.77 41.93
C PRO A 825 31.41 -1.03 40.72
N LEU A 826 31.10 -0.38 39.60
CA LEU A 826 31.82 -0.35 38.33
C LEU A 826 32.42 1.05 38.09
N PRO A 827 33.53 1.42 38.76
CA PRO A 827 34.07 2.79 38.72
C PRO A 827 34.76 3.17 37.40
N HIS A 828 34.92 2.22 36.47
CA HIS A 828 35.55 2.44 35.18
C HIS A 828 34.55 2.91 34.10
N VAL A 829 33.24 2.77 34.34
CA VAL A 829 32.19 3.25 33.45
C VAL A 829 31.98 4.75 33.66
N THR A 830 32.10 5.52 32.59
CA THR A 830 31.97 6.98 32.59
C THR A 830 30.75 7.48 31.84
N GLN A 831 30.21 6.68 30.91
CA GLN A 831 29.01 7.00 30.14
C GLN A 831 28.01 5.87 30.30
N LEU A 832 26.75 6.22 30.57
CA LEU A 832 25.66 5.28 30.71
C LEU A 832 24.39 5.83 30.06
N SER A 833 23.75 5.04 29.22
CA SER A 833 22.42 5.31 28.67
C SER A 833 21.50 4.13 28.93
N PHE A 834 20.21 4.36 29.17
CA PHE A 834 19.24 3.26 29.27
C PHE A 834 17.80 3.69 28.98
N ASP A 835 16.96 2.68 28.72
CA ASP A 835 15.52 2.81 28.56
C ASP A 835 14.81 2.71 29.90
N SER A 836 13.88 3.63 30.18
CA SER A 836 12.84 3.57 31.22
C SER A 836 13.30 3.22 32.66
N LEU A 837 13.27 4.22 33.54
CA LEU A 837 13.51 4.06 34.99
C LEU A 837 12.21 4.00 35.79
N HIS A 838 12.21 3.19 36.86
CA HIS A 838 11.40 3.50 38.03
C HIS A 838 12.17 4.50 38.91
N GLY A 839 11.52 5.59 39.38
CA GLY A 839 12.17 6.72 40.06
C GLY A 839 12.99 6.39 41.34
N SER A 840 12.93 5.16 41.84
CA SER A 840 13.72 4.66 42.99
C SER A 840 15.10 4.08 42.63
N GLU A 841 15.44 3.95 41.35
CA GLU A 841 16.66 3.25 40.91
C GLU A 841 17.88 4.19 40.69
N LEU A 842 17.70 5.51 40.61
CA LEU A 842 18.80 6.48 40.42
C LEU A 842 19.81 6.50 41.57
N ASP A 843 19.37 6.29 42.81
CA ASP A 843 20.28 6.12 43.96
C ASP A 843 21.18 4.89 43.79
N ALA A 844 20.65 3.82 43.19
CA ALA A 844 21.44 2.63 42.88
C ALA A 844 22.39 2.88 41.72
N VAL A 845 21.99 3.65 40.71
CA VAL A 845 22.86 4.04 39.57
C VAL A 845 24.09 4.78 40.09
N VAL A 846 23.91 5.77 40.98
CA VAL A 846 25.02 6.53 41.58
C VAL A 846 25.98 5.64 42.36
N ARG A 847 25.46 4.68 43.14
CA ARG A 847 26.30 3.73 43.90
C ARG A 847 27.07 2.77 43.00
N THR A 848 26.42 2.32 41.93
CA THR A 848 26.98 1.32 41.01
C THR A 848 27.98 1.96 40.06
N PHE A 849 27.76 3.19 39.62
CA PHE A 849 28.59 3.90 38.65
C PHE A 849 29.09 5.25 39.21
N PRO A 850 30.04 5.23 40.17
CA PRO A 850 30.45 6.43 40.89
C PRO A 850 31.27 7.44 40.06
N SER A 851 31.71 7.06 38.85
CA SER A 851 32.58 7.88 37.98
C SER A 851 31.86 8.42 36.73
N LEU A 852 30.53 8.42 36.70
CA LEU A 852 29.76 8.89 35.56
C LEU A 852 30.00 10.37 35.25
N THR A 853 30.30 10.66 33.98
CA THR A 853 30.41 12.01 33.41
C THR A 853 29.26 12.32 32.46
N SER A 854 28.59 11.30 31.91
CA SER A 854 27.41 11.45 31.04
C SER A 854 26.36 10.39 31.36
N LEU A 855 25.09 10.80 31.46
CA LEU A 855 23.94 9.93 31.73
C LEU A 855 22.80 10.23 30.76
N GLY A 856 22.42 9.25 29.94
CA GLY A 856 21.27 9.33 29.02
C GLY A 856 20.06 8.54 29.55
N ILE A 857 18.89 9.17 29.61
CA ILE A 857 17.65 8.54 30.07
C ILE A 857 16.60 8.63 28.96
N ARG A 858 16.20 7.48 28.40
CA ARG A 858 15.15 7.42 27.37
C ARG A 858 13.78 7.08 28.01
N LEU A 859 12.84 8.01 27.94
CA LEU A 859 11.50 7.89 28.52
C LEU A 859 10.49 7.31 27.52
N GLY A 860 9.69 6.35 27.98
CA GLY A 860 8.58 5.79 27.21
C GLY A 860 7.39 6.76 27.08
N PRO A 861 6.39 6.44 26.24
CA PRO A 861 5.27 7.33 25.90
C PRO A 861 4.30 7.66 27.07
N ASN A 862 4.34 6.90 28.18
CA ASN A 862 3.56 7.16 29.39
C ASN A 862 4.39 6.85 30.65
N PRO A 863 5.24 7.79 31.11
CA PRO A 863 6.02 7.60 32.33
C PRO A 863 5.08 7.63 33.56
N PRO A 864 5.11 6.62 34.44
CA PRO A 864 4.12 6.47 35.52
C PRO A 864 4.27 7.49 36.65
N HIS A 865 5.43 8.14 36.80
CA HIS A 865 5.75 9.07 37.89
C HIS A 865 6.74 10.15 37.44
N PRO A 866 6.80 11.31 38.14
CA PRO A 866 7.82 12.32 37.90
C PRO A 866 9.25 11.77 38.11
N LEU A 867 10.17 12.18 37.25
CA LEU A 867 11.58 11.76 37.30
C LEU A 867 12.34 12.60 38.33
N ASN A 868 12.71 12.00 39.47
CA ASN A 868 13.46 12.68 40.53
C ASN A 868 14.98 12.56 40.33
N LEU A 869 15.63 13.67 39.96
CA LEU A 869 17.07 13.71 39.68
C LEU A 869 17.93 14.04 40.91
N ALA A 870 17.34 14.28 42.09
CA ALA A 870 18.07 14.63 43.31
C ALA A 870 19.22 13.67 43.68
N PRO A 871 19.13 12.34 43.48
CA PRO A 871 20.24 11.42 43.71
C PRO A 871 21.53 11.75 42.92
N LEU A 872 21.40 12.32 41.71
CA LEU A 872 22.52 12.62 40.83
C LEU A 872 23.41 13.77 41.33
N ARG A 873 22.97 14.52 42.36
CA ARG A 873 23.80 15.54 43.02
C ARG A 873 25.09 14.97 43.63
N ALA A 874 25.12 13.66 43.90
CA ALA A 874 26.31 12.96 44.36
C ALA A 874 27.36 12.73 43.25
N LEU A 875 27.04 13.04 41.99
CA LEU A 875 27.93 12.96 40.82
C LEU A 875 28.20 14.38 40.26
N PRO A 876 29.05 15.19 40.92
CA PRO A 876 29.29 16.56 40.50
C PRO A 876 29.95 16.62 39.10
N GLY A 877 29.29 17.31 38.17
CA GLY A 877 29.78 17.49 36.79
C GLY A 877 29.31 16.44 35.78
N CYS A 878 28.39 15.54 36.16
CA CYS A 878 27.73 14.63 35.23
C CYS A 878 26.71 15.40 34.37
N ARG A 879 26.82 15.27 33.04
CA ARG A 879 25.80 15.79 32.11
C ARG A 879 24.68 14.78 31.95
N VAL A 880 23.44 15.23 32.11
CA VAL A 880 22.25 14.38 31.99
C VAL A 880 21.49 14.77 30.73
N THR A 881 21.13 13.78 29.92
CA THR A 881 20.28 13.96 28.74
C THR A 881 19.02 13.12 28.93
N VAL A 882 17.85 13.75 28.82
CA VAL A 882 16.56 13.05 28.95
C VAL A 882 15.83 13.17 27.63
N ASP A 883 15.47 12.04 27.02
CA ASP A 883 14.90 11.99 25.67
C ASP A 883 13.54 11.25 25.73
N GLY A 884 12.44 11.88 25.30
CA GLY A 884 11.08 11.30 25.32
C GLY A 884 9.95 12.26 25.73
N ALA A 885 8.72 11.74 25.90
CA ALA A 885 7.53 12.55 26.22
C ALA A 885 7.70 13.30 27.56
N HIS A 886 7.17 14.52 27.66
CA HIS A 886 7.31 15.41 28.82
C HIS A 886 6.79 14.77 30.13
N SER A 887 7.65 14.06 30.85
CA SER A 887 7.44 13.76 32.27
C SER A 887 7.79 15.00 33.10
N GLU A 888 7.05 15.25 34.18
CA GLU A 888 7.44 16.25 35.18
C GLU A 888 8.78 15.83 35.82
N ILE A 889 9.82 16.68 35.68
CA ILE A 889 11.16 16.45 36.24
C ILE A 889 11.27 17.24 37.54
N VAL A 890 11.78 16.61 38.60
CA VAL A 890 11.94 17.23 39.92
C VAL A 890 13.36 17.01 40.46
N GLY A 891 13.87 17.95 41.26
CA GLY A 891 15.18 17.80 41.93
C GLY A 891 16.39 18.06 41.03
N ASP A 892 16.20 18.80 39.94
CA ASP A 892 17.19 19.16 38.92
C ASP A 892 18.15 20.30 39.33
N GLU A 893 17.88 21.01 40.42
CA GLU A 893 18.71 22.16 40.82
C GLU A 893 20.18 21.74 41.00
N GLY A 894 21.07 22.41 40.25
CA GLY A 894 22.52 22.19 40.28
C GLY A 894 23.04 21.06 39.38
N ILE A 895 22.21 20.48 38.52
CA ILE A 895 22.57 19.42 37.58
C ILE A 895 22.57 19.97 36.14
N ASP A 896 23.58 19.63 35.34
CA ASP A 896 23.68 20.02 33.92
C ASP A 896 22.77 19.11 33.08
N ILE A 897 21.56 19.56 32.74
CA ILE A 897 20.53 18.78 32.06
C ILE A 897 20.22 19.34 30.67
N THR A 898 20.10 18.43 29.69
CA THR A 898 19.56 18.68 28.35
C THR A 898 18.28 17.86 28.18
N LEU A 899 17.19 18.48 27.73
CA LEU A 899 15.87 17.87 27.47
C LEU A 899 15.58 17.77 25.97
#